data_AF-A0A0P0GT53-F1
#
_entry.id   AF-A0A0P0GT53-F1
#
_cell.length_a   1.000
_cell.length_b   1.000
_cell.length_c   1.000
_cell.angle_alpha   90.00
_cell.angle_beta   90.00
_cell.angle_gamma   90.00
#
_symmetry.space_group_name_H-M   'P 1'
#
loop_
_entity.id
_entity.type
_entity.pdbx_description
1 polymer ?
#
loop_
_entity_poly.entity_id
_entity_poly.type
_entity_poly.pdbx_seq_one_letter_code
_entity_poly.pdbx_strand_id
1 'polypeptide(L)'
;MKKLLFLLCLLSWSALNAQKTINRPPFIAKATETIEIAAVHLSDTATVIDVDAKFTPKYWIRIAPATCLVADNGERYQVRQGVGIELGQEFWMPESGEATFSLIFPPLPPSVKSFDFVEGEGERDFNLFGISLTGKLPKLQLLKGLEKAGKMTAVALPTPEIKEGTAIISGRILDYKPSFRMKAELHSADFLSPYGQKNTELELDEVGNFHTEISVSHPSVAYLSVGGSVVSFLLSPGGETKVTVNLREMTRASSRLQKDTKAEGKKVYFEGLNAGLNTEMNSGLEIPLCSVELKDLYDMTPDQYKAYCMRKYEEADNVIRANKKISAAYAELLTVLNKDALYGLLCGYDYQLLQAYAQQKGLSLRDAGKEYLSKKPSDGYFDFLSKLDYINSPKSVYCFNYSGMVRNTAYIHLPSVKTVGIFDYLLDSSKVSPEDKEAMKKYRDNPSSQDASIMRVLRDKYDNLFQECGKVALEANQKAVGELIGGKGIYHDVQTAMQCASKLEDFMPLSEDDFATLRTIENPYFLNQLTAMNTELLQKIEENKKKRSFMVRTLPEDVKDDALFEAIVDPFKGKVVLVDFWATWCGPCKMAMKMMKPMKEELIDKDIVYVFIAGENSPETTWNNMIPDIHGEHYRLTNAQWAAICDKFEVRGVPTYLVLDRAGKQTYRSVGFPGTDTVKGELLKALNSSAD
;
A
#
# COMPACT_ATOMS: atom_id res chain seq x y z
N MET A 1 -1.97 -10.45 47.17
CA MET A 1 -3.32 -10.44 47.82
C MET A 1 -4.35 -9.51 47.18
N LYS A 2 -4.09 -8.90 45.99
CA LYS A 2 -5.10 -8.16 45.20
C LYS A 2 -5.60 -8.90 43.94
N LYS A 3 -5.15 -10.14 43.70
CA LYS A 3 -5.56 -10.99 42.55
C LYS A 3 -6.72 -11.95 42.87
N LEU A 4 -7.22 -11.97 44.11
CA LEU A 4 -8.26 -12.90 44.56
C LEU A 4 -9.64 -12.24 44.77
N LEU A 5 -9.74 -10.91 44.62
CA LEU A 5 -10.98 -10.16 44.88
C LEU A 5 -11.80 -9.82 43.62
N PHE A 6 -11.27 -10.06 42.42
CA PHE A 6 -12.00 -9.83 41.17
C PHE A 6 -12.82 -11.05 40.70
N LEU A 7 -12.72 -12.17 41.43
CA LEU A 7 -13.45 -13.41 41.13
C LEU A 7 -14.83 -13.52 41.83
N LEU A 8 -15.26 -12.50 42.59
CA LEU A 8 -16.41 -12.61 43.50
C LEU A 8 -17.57 -11.63 43.24
N CYS A 9 -17.53 -10.83 42.17
CA CYS A 9 -18.64 -9.95 41.77
C CYS A 9 -19.39 -10.41 40.50
N LEU A 10 -19.31 -11.70 40.13
CA LEU A 10 -20.07 -12.31 39.03
C LEU A 10 -21.13 -13.32 39.51
N LEU A 11 -21.42 -13.38 40.81
CA LEU A 11 -22.39 -14.32 41.40
C LEU A 11 -23.62 -13.59 41.94
N SER A 12 -24.46 -13.06 41.06
CA SER A 12 -25.90 -12.86 41.36
C SER A 12 -26.75 -12.65 40.10
N TRP A 13 -26.67 -13.60 39.16
CA TRP A 13 -27.86 -13.99 38.39
C TRP A 13 -27.86 -15.50 38.19
N SER A 14 -28.27 -16.18 39.26
CA SER A 14 -28.68 -17.58 39.21
C SER A 14 -30.10 -17.65 38.66
N ALA A 15 -30.23 -17.80 37.34
CA ALA A 15 -31.31 -18.58 36.76
C ALA A 15 -30.66 -19.81 36.14
N LEU A 16 -30.91 -20.98 36.76
CA LEU A 16 -30.60 -22.28 36.19
C LEU A 16 -31.35 -22.42 34.86
N ASN A 17 -30.68 -22.16 33.76
CA ASN A 17 -31.07 -22.64 32.44
C ASN A 17 -29.85 -23.27 31.78
N ALA A 18 -30.06 -24.34 31.02
CA ALA A 18 -29.00 -25.18 30.44
C ALA A 18 -28.04 -24.35 29.56
N GLN A 19 -26.98 -23.82 30.18
CA GLN A 19 -26.01 -22.97 29.51
C GLN A 19 -25.00 -23.86 28.79
N LYS A 20 -25.12 -23.97 27.47
CA LYS A 20 -24.13 -24.68 26.65
C LYS A 20 -22.99 -23.72 26.35
N THR A 21 -21.80 -24.03 26.86
CA THR A 21 -20.57 -23.27 26.58
C THR A 21 -19.71 -24.03 25.58
N ILE A 22 -19.28 -23.34 24.52
CA ILE A 22 -18.31 -23.83 23.55
C ILE A 22 -17.04 -23.01 23.74
N ASN A 23 -15.99 -23.65 24.28
CA ASN A 23 -14.69 -23.01 24.45
C ASN A 23 -13.88 -23.12 23.15
N ARG A 24 -13.24 -22.02 22.75
CA ARG A 24 -12.40 -21.91 21.55
C ARG A 24 -13.05 -22.60 20.34
N PRO A 25 -14.25 -22.17 19.92
CA PRO A 25 -14.94 -22.80 18.81
C PRO A 25 -14.07 -22.77 17.55
N PRO A 26 -13.94 -23.88 16.81
CA PRO A 26 -13.23 -23.86 15.53
C PRO A 26 -14.04 -23.07 14.50
N PHE A 27 -13.35 -22.49 13.52
CA PHE A 27 -13.93 -21.64 12.48
C PHE A 27 -13.34 -22.00 11.10
N ILE A 28 -13.97 -21.55 10.02
CA ILE A 28 -13.54 -21.81 8.63
C ILE A 28 -12.52 -20.77 8.16
N ALA A 29 -12.79 -19.49 8.38
CA ALA A 29 -11.93 -18.40 7.96
C ALA A 29 -12.04 -17.20 8.89
N LYS A 30 -11.04 -16.32 8.88
CA LYS A 30 -11.07 -15.01 9.54
C LYS A 30 -10.43 -13.96 8.64
N ALA A 31 -10.97 -12.74 8.65
CA ALA A 31 -10.44 -11.58 7.93
C ALA A 31 -9.61 -10.65 8.83
N THR A 32 -9.46 -10.99 10.12
CA THR A 32 -8.78 -10.17 11.12
C THR A 32 -7.87 -11.01 12.01
N GLU A 33 -6.75 -10.41 12.43
CA GLU A 33 -5.88 -10.93 13.49
C GLU A 33 -6.15 -10.26 14.84
N THR A 34 -7.02 -9.24 14.86
CA THR A 34 -7.27 -8.38 16.02
C THR A 34 -8.09 -9.11 17.08
N ILE A 35 -9.22 -9.71 16.69
CA ILE A 35 -10.11 -10.42 17.63
C ILE A 35 -10.13 -11.92 17.35
N GLU A 36 -10.23 -12.72 18.40
CA GLU A 36 -10.55 -14.15 18.34
C GLU A 36 -11.65 -14.50 19.35
N ILE A 37 -12.44 -15.53 19.08
CA ILE A 37 -13.53 -15.95 19.96
C ILE A 37 -13.00 -16.96 20.98
N ALA A 38 -12.95 -16.54 22.24
CA ALA A 38 -12.51 -17.35 23.37
C ALA A 38 -13.57 -18.36 23.79
N ALA A 39 -14.84 -17.95 23.83
CA ALA A 39 -15.96 -18.83 24.17
C ALA A 39 -17.29 -18.31 23.58
N VAL A 40 -18.23 -19.23 23.40
CA VAL A 40 -19.63 -18.92 23.06
C VAL A 40 -20.52 -19.57 24.11
N HIS A 41 -21.35 -18.77 24.76
CA HIS A 41 -22.32 -19.20 25.75
C HIS A 41 -23.73 -19.08 25.17
N LEU A 42 -24.43 -20.20 25.09
CA LEU A 42 -25.80 -20.28 24.62
C LEU A 42 -26.75 -20.44 25.80
N SER A 43 -27.80 -19.62 25.83
CA SER A 43 -28.92 -19.72 26.77
C SER A 43 -30.23 -19.43 26.03
N ASP A 44 -31.35 -19.58 26.73
CA ASP A 44 -32.68 -19.21 26.23
C ASP A 44 -32.92 -17.70 26.15
N THR A 45 -32.09 -16.88 26.81
CA THR A 45 -32.25 -15.42 26.88
C THR A 45 -31.26 -14.64 26.03
N ALA A 46 -30.07 -15.18 25.82
CA ALA A 46 -29.00 -14.53 25.06
C ALA A 46 -27.96 -15.53 24.53
N THR A 47 -27.24 -15.07 23.49
CA THR A 47 -25.96 -15.63 23.07
C THR A 47 -24.86 -14.67 23.52
N VAL A 48 -23.89 -15.15 24.30
CA VAL A 48 -22.76 -14.32 24.76
C VAL A 48 -21.49 -14.83 24.10
N ILE A 49 -20.75 -13.94 23.46
CA ILE A 49 -19.47 -14.23 22.84
C ILE A 49 -18.36 -13.57 23.65
N ASP A 50 -17.47 -14.37 24.22
CA ASP A 50 -16.27 -13.88 24.86
C ASP A 50 -15.17 -13.69 23.80
N VAL A 51 -14.60 -12.49 23.76
CA VAL A 51 -13.62 -12.07 22.76
C VAL A 51 -12.27 -11.86 23.42
N ASP A 52 -11.23 -12.41 22.79
CA ASP A 52 -9.82 -12.14 23.07
C ASP A 52 -9.25 -11.22 21.99
N ALA A 53 -8.97 -9.97 22.35
CA ALA A 53 -8.48 -8.95 21.45
C ALA A 53 -6.99 -8.68 21.68
N LYS A 54 -6.23 -8.66 20.58
CA LYS A 54 -4.82 -8.27 20.55
C LYS A 54 -4.58 -7.26 19.46
N PHE A 55 -4.07 -6.09 19.82
CA PHE A 55 -3.79 -5.01 18.89
C PHE A 55 -2.63 -4.15 19.40
N THR A 56 -2.20 -3.15 18.62
CA THR A 56 -1.06 -2.32 18.98
C THR A 56 -1.32 -1.59 20.31
N PRO A 57 -0.41 -1.68 21.30
CA PRO A 57 -0.56 -0.99 22.58
C PRO A 57 -0.82 0.50 22.41
N LYS A 58 -1.73 1.08 23.21
CA LYS A 58 -2.11 2.50 23.16
C LYS A 58 -2.77 2.96 21.85
N TYR A 59 -3.10 2.06 20.92
CA TYR A 59 -4.03 2.32 19.83
C TYR A 59 -5.44 1.88 20.23
N TRP A 60 -6.47 2.27 19.47
CA TRP A 60 -7.85 1.88 19.75
C TRP A 60 -8.37 0.81 18.79
N ILE A 61 -9.33 0.03 19.30
CA ILE A 61 -10.26 -0.78 18.51
C ILE A 61 -11.68 -0.27 18.74
N ARG A 62 -12.61 -0.61 17.87
CA ARG A 62 -14.03 -0.25 18.02
C ARG A 62 -14.88 -1.38 17.50
N ILE A 63 -15.94 -1.74 18.22
CA ILE A 63 -16.97 -2.67 17.72
C ILE A 63 -18.13 -1.87 17.16
N ALA A 64 -18.46 -2.07 15.89
CA ALA A 64 -19.59 -1.37 15.27
C ALA A 64 -20.93 -1.77 15.94
N PRO A 65 -21.87 -0.84 16.18
CA PRO A 65 -23.21 -1.20 16.64
C PRO A 65 -23.99 -2.08 15.66
N ALA A 66 -23.57 -2.10 14.38
CA ALA A 66 -24.14 -2.94 13.33
C ALA A 66 -23.65 -4.40 13.36
N THR A 67 -22.68 -4.73 14.21
CA THR A 67 -22.14 -6.09 14.33
C THR A 67 -23.24 -7.11 14.59
N CYS A 68 -23.21 -8.24 13.89
CA CYS A 68 -24.23 -9.27 13.99
C CYS A 68 -23.64 -10.68 13.88
N LEU A 69 -24.42 -11.65 14.38
CA LEU A 69 -24.22 -13.06 14.07
C LEU A 69 -25.12 -13.41 12.90
N VAL A 70 -24.56 -14.07 11.89
CA VAL A 70 -25.32 -14.63 10.77
C VAL A 70 -25.35 -16.14 10.95
N ALA A 71 -26.49 -16.69 11.32
CA ALA A 71 -26.64 -18.13 11.54
C ALA A 71 -26.58 -18.91 10.21
N ASP A 72 -26.37 -20.23 10.29
CA ASP A 72 -26.31 -21.14 9.14
C ASP A 72 -27.59 -21.20 8.30
N ASN A 73 -28.72 -20.73 8.83
CA ASN A 73 -29.98 -20.53 8.12
C ASN A 73 -30.10 -19.14 7.45
N GLY A 74 -29.08 -18.28 7.58
CA GLY A 74 -29.02 -16.92 7.03
C GLY A 74 -29.65 -15.84 7.92
N GLU A 75 -30.27 -16.20 9.05
CA GLU A 75 -30.87 -15.23 9.95
C GLU A 75 -29.80 -14.39 10.66
N ARG A 76 -30.10 -13.10 10.85
CA ARG A 76 -29.19 -12.12 11.44
C ARG A 76 -29.61 -11.76 12.85
N TYR A 77 -28.64 -11.75 13.75
CA TYR A 77 -28.80 -11.46 15.16
C TYR A 77 -27.85 -10.34 15.54
N GLN A 78 -28.35 -9.10 15.57
CA GLN A 78 -27.53 -7.92 15.85
C GLN A 78 -27.09 -7.88 17.31
N VAL A 79 -25.88 -7.37 17.56
CA VAL A 79 -25.35 -7.15 18.90
C VAL A 79 -26.26 -6.19 19.67
N ARG A 80 -26.56 -6.53 20.92
CA ARG A 80 -27.36 -5.70 21.83
C ARG A 80 -26.48 -4.82 22.71
N GLN A 81 -25.37 -5.39 23.19
CA GLN A 81 -24.53 -4.77 24.19
C GLN A 81 -23.12 -5.36 24.16
N GLY A 82 -22.11 -4.53 24.44
CA GLY A 82 -20.78 -4.96 24.85
C GLY A 82 -20.58 -4.84 26.36
N VAL A 83 -19.89 -5.80 26.97
CA VAL A 83 -19.50 -5.79 28.38
C VAL A 83 -17.98 -5.74 28.43
N GLY A 84 -17.43 -4.67 29.02
CA GLY A 84 -16.00 -4.36 28.95
C GLY A 84 -15.59 -3.61 27.68
N ILE A 85 -16.53 -3.39 26.74
CA ILE A 85 -16.38 -2.52 25.58
C ILE A 85 -17.71 -1.84 25.26
N GLU A 86 -17.71 -0.54 24.96
CA GLU A 86 -18.91 0.18 24.55
C GLU A 86 -19.05 0.20 23.03
N LEU A 87 -20.24 -0.15 22.52
CA LEU A 87 -20.47 -0.25 21.07
C LEU A 87 -20.40 1.12 20.42
N GLY A 88 -19.70 1.21 19.29
CA GLY A 88 -19.53 2.45 18.52
C GLY A 88 -18.53 3.45 19.11
N GLN A 89 -17.93 3.16 20.27
CA GLN A 89 -16.91 4.02 20.88
C GLN A 89 -15.49 3.45 20.74
N GLU A 90 -14.49 4.33 20.75
CA GLU A 90 -13.08 3.93 20.74
C GLU A 90 -12.70 3.27 22.08
N PHE A 91 -12.21 2.04 22.00
CA PHE A 91 -11.64 1.31 23.11
C PHE A 91 -10.11 1.31 22.98
N TRP A 92 -9.45 2.10 23.84
CA TRP A 92 -8.00 2.23 23.84
C TRP A 92 -7.33 1.02 24.50
N MET A 93 -6.44 0.37 23.75
CA MET A 93 -5.76 -0.85 24.18
C MET A 93 -4.77 -0.57 25.32
N PRO A 94 -4.71 -1.47 26.32
CA PRO A 94 -3.76 -1.34 27.42
C PRO A 94 -2.30 -1.49 26.95
N GLU A 95 -1.34 -1.27 27.86
CA GLU A 95 0.09 -1.41 27.55
C GLU A 95 0.49 -2.82 27.10
N SER A 96 -0.25 -3.85 27.51
CA SER A 96 -0.06 -5.23 27.02
C SER A 96 -0.44 -5.39 25.55
N GLY A 97 -1.26 -4.50 25.00
CA GLY A 97 -1.91 -4.68 23.70
C GLY A 97 -2.97 -5.79 23.70
N GLU A 98 -3.35 -6.32 24.87
CA GLU A 98 -4.26 -7.45 25.03
C GLU A 98 -5.45 -7.05 25.92
N ALA A 99 -6.66 -7.35 25.47
CA ALA A 99 -7.90 -7.05 26.20
C ALA A 99 -8.93 -8.16 25.99
N THR A 100 -9.83 -8.32 26.95
CA THR A 100 -10.93 -9.28 26.91
C THR A 100 -12.24 -8.58 27.21
N PHE A 101 -13.28 -8.89 26.45
CA PHE A 101 -14.62 -8.35 26.62
C PHE A 101 -15.65 -9.35 26.10
N SER A 102 -16.92 -9.13 26.43
CA SER A 102 -18.02 -9.98 25.95
C SER A 102 -19.01 -9.18 25.11
N LEU A 103 -19.58 -9.82 24.10
CA LEU A 103 -20.63 -9.26 23.25
C LEU A 103 -21.91 -10.07 23.44
N ILE A 104 -23.01 -9.37 23.71
CA ILE A 104 -24.32 -9.97 24.01
C ILE A 104 -25.22 -9.81 22.78
N PHE A 105 -25.73 -10.94 22.30
CA PHE A 105 -26.62 -11.06 21.16
C PHE A 105 -27.96 -11.69 21.59
N PRO A 106 -29.01 -11.60 20.76
CA PRO A 106 -30.20 -12.43 20.93
C PRO A 106 -29.86 -13.94 21.01
N PRO A 107 -30.73 -14.75 21.64
CA PRO A 107 -30.51 -16.18 21.74
C PRO A 107 -30.56 -16.83 20.34
N LEU A 108 -29.55 -17.61 20.01
CA LEU A 108 -29.55 -18.44 18.80
C LEU A 108 -30.45 -19.67 19.04
N PRO A 109 -31.32 -20.05 18.08
CA PRO A 109 -32.12 -21.26 18.18
C PRO A 109 -31.26 -22.52 18.35
N PRO A 110 -31.71 -23.54 19.12
CA PRO A 110 -30.98 -24.80 19.29
C PRO A 110 -30.67 -25.56 17.99
N SER A 111 -31.38 -25.25 16.89
CA SER A 111 -31.15 -25.81 15.56
C SER A 111 -29.90 -25.26 14.87
N VAL A 112 -29.41 -24.09 15.27
CA VAL A 112 -28.23 -23.45 14.68
C VAL A 112 -26.97 -24.24 15.05
N LYS A 113 -26.18 -24.64 14.05
CA LYS A 113 -24.96 -25.44 14.24
C LYS A 113 -23.69 -24.63 14.04
N SER A 114 -23.78 -23.54 13.29
CA SER A 114 -22.69 -22.59 13.07
C SER A 114 -23.22 -21.19 12.80
N PHE A 115 -22.37 -20.19 12.97
CA PHE A 115 -22.67 -18.81 12.60
C PHE A 115 -21.40 -18.10 12.10
N ASP A 116 -21.60 -17.01 11.36
CA ASP A 116 -20.56 -16.04 11.04
C ASP A 116 -20.67 -14.87 12.01
N PHE A 117 -19.54 -14.35 12.49
CA PHE A 117 -19.46 -13.07 13.18
C PHE A 117 -19.11 -12.00 12.15
N VAL A 118 -20.02 -11.05 11.93
CA VAL A 118 -19.92 -10.04 10.87
C VAL A 118 -20.05 -8.65 11.48
N GLU A 119 -18.97 -7.87 11.43
CA GLU A 119 -18.96 -6.47 11.84
C GLU A 119 -19.42 -5.54 10.70
N GLY A 120 -19.03 -5.85 9.46
CA GLY A 120 -19.38 -5.06 8.28
C GLY A 120 -18.85 -5.65 6.97
N GLU A 121 -18.82 -4.82 5.92
CA GLU A 121 -18.43 -5.21 4.55
C GLU A 121 -17.03 -4.70 4.14
N GLY A 122 -16.37 -3.93 4.99
CA GLY A 122 -15.04 -3.40 4.76
C GLY A 122 -13.93 -4.44 4.98
N GLU A 123 -12.80 -4.26 4.28
CA GLU A 123 -11.64 -5.15 4.39
C GLU A 123 -10.97 -5.13 5.77
N ARG A 124 -11.23 -4.10 6.58
CA ARG A 124 -10.70 -3.97 7.95
C ARG A 124 -11.67 -4.41 9.03
N ASP A 125 -12.88 -4.81 8.64
CA ASP A 125 -13.92 -5.20 9.60
C ASP A 125 -13.58 -6.54 10.23
N PHE A 126 -13.96 -6.70 11.49
CA PHE A 126 -13.61 -7.86 12.27
C PHE A 126 -14.50 -9.07 11.96
N ASN A 127 -14.34 -9.66 10.77
CA ASN A 127 -15.17 -10.76 10.31
C ASN A 127 -14.54 -12.14 10.57
N LEU A 128 -15.33 -13.08 11.10
CA LEU A 128 -14.97 -14.49 11.31
C LEU A 128 -16.10 -15.39 10.80
N PHE A 129 -15.75 -16.41 10.02
CA PHE A 129 -16.73 -17.19 9.28
C PHE A 129 -16.74 -18.66 9.68
N GLY A 130 -17.93 -19.26 9.71
CA GLY A 130 -18.16 -20.68 9.95
C GLY A 130 -17.80 -21.13 11.37
N ILE A 131 -18.05 -20.30 12.38
CA ILE A 131 -17.78 -20.62 13.79
C ILE A 131 -18.71 -21.76 14.21
N SER A 132 -18.15 -22.88 14.66
CA SER A 132 -18.91 -24.09 14.96
C SER A 132 -19.41 -24.15 16.40
N LEU A 133 -20.73 -24.32 16.55
CA LEU A 133 -21.39 -24.59 17.84
C LEU A 133 -21.42 -26.08 18.19
N THR A 134 -20.94 -26.95 17.28
CA THR A 134 -20.86 -28.41 17.49
C THR A 134 -19.45 -28.85 17.91
N GLY A 135 -18.48 -27.93 17.90
CA GLY A 135 -17.07 -28.21 18.17
C GLY A 135 -16.35 -28.94 17.03
N LYS A 136 -17.02 -29.15 15.89
CA LYS A 136 -16.45 -29.80 14.70
C LYS A 136 -16.76 -28.98 13.45
N LEU A 137 -15.79 -28.88 12.55
CA LEU A 137 -15.99 -28.28 11.23
C LEU A 137 -16.50 -29.34 10.23
N PRO A 138 -17.19 -28.93 9.15
CA PRO A 138 -17.49 -29.82 8.03
C PRO A 138 -16.22 -30.45 7.48
N LYS A 139 -16.27 -31.71 7.04
CA LYS A 139 -15.12 -32.39 6.45
C LYS A 139 -14.60 -31.60 5.25
N LEU A 140 -13.33 -31.20 5.28
CA LEU A 140 -12.66 -30.52 4.18
C LEU A 140 -12.67 -31.42 2.92
N GLN A 141 -13.19 -30.89 1.82
CA GLN A 141 -13.27 -31.61 0.54
C GLN A 141 -12.06 -31.27 -0.32
N LEU A 142 -11.03 -32.10 -0.25
CA LEU A 142 -9.88 -32.01 -1.15
C LEU A 142 -10.21 -32.69 -2.49
N LEU A 143 -9.91 -32.03 -3.61
CA LEU A 143 -9.97 -32.64 -4.94
C LEU A 143 -9.05 -33.87 -5.00
N LYS A 144 -9.53 -34.95 -5.62
CA LYS A 144 -8.76 -36.18 -5.81
C LYS A 144 -7.45 -35.87 -6.55
N GLY A 145 -6.32 -36.28 -5.99
CA GLY A 145 -5.00 -36.11 -6.61
C GLY A 145 -4.18 -34.93 -6.08
N LEU A 146 -4.79 -33.96 -5.37
CA LEU A 146 -4.07 -32.83 -4.75
C LEU A 146 -2.97 -33.28 -3.78
N GLU A 147 -3.11 -34.45 -3.15
CA GLU A 147 -2.06 -35.03 -2.30
C GLU A 147 -0.76 -35.36 -3.05
N LYS A 148 -0.83 -35.47 -4.39
CA LYS A 148 0.33 -35.65 -5.27
C LYS A 148 0.79 -34.34 -5.92
N ALA A 149 0.02 -33.25 -5.79
CA ALA A 149 0.39 -31.94 -6.31
C ALA A 149 1.71 -31.48 -5.67
N GLY A 150 2.64 -31.00 -6.51
CA GLY A 150 3.96 -30.55 -6.05
C GLY A 150 4.92 -31.65 -5.58
N LYS A 151 4.68 -32.94 -5.86
CA LYS A 151 5.70 -33.97 -5.63
C LYS A 151 6.93 -33.68 -6.49
N MET A 152 8.10 -33.52 -5.83
CA MET A 152 9.42 -33.18 -6.39
C MET A 152 9.62 -33.68 -7.82
N THR A 153 9.30 -32.85 -8.79
CA THR A 153 10.02 -32.82 -10.05
C THR A 153 11.12 -31.80 -9.84
N ALA A 154 12.38 -32.25 -9.88
CA ALA A 154 13.50 -31.33 -9.91
C ALA A 154 13.35 -30.46 -11.17
N VAL A 155 12.96 -29.20 -10.99
CA VAL A 155 12.86 -28.22 -12.07
C VAL A 155 13.99 -27.23 -11.83
N ALA A 156 14.81 -26.98 -12.85
CA ALA A 156 15.79 -25.91 -12.80
C ALA A 156 15.07 -24.56 -12.64
N LEU A 157 15.71 -23.59 -11.99
CA LEU A 157 15.14 -22.25 -11.90
C LEU A 157 14.96 -21.69 -13.33
N PRO A 158 13.74 -21.27 -13.74
CA PRO A 158 13.49 -20.81 -15.10
C PRO A 158 14.37 -19.61 -15.44
N THR A 159 15.06 -19.63 -16.58
CA THR A 159 15.93 -18.52 -17.03
C THR A 159 15.17 -17.18 -16.96
N PRO A 160 15.77 -16.11 -16.39
CA PRO A 160 15.11 -14.82 -16.20
C PRO A 160 15.12 -13.99 -17.49
N GLU A 161 14.64 -14.58 -18.58
CA GLU A 161 14.52 -13.92 -19.86
C GLU A 161 13.33 -12.94 -19.83
N ILE A 162 13.58 -11.70 -20.25
CA ILE A 162 12.53 -10.68 -20.41
C ILE A 162 12.05 -10.73 -21.85
N LYS A 163 10.77 -11.02 -22.04
CA LYS A 163 10.12 -11.08 -23.34
C LYS A 163 8.62 -10.90 -23.20
N GLU A 164 7.92 -10.72 -24.32
CA GLU A 164 6.47 -10.77 -24.31
C GLU A 164 6.00 -12.16 -23.91
N GLY A 165 5.06 -12.22 -22.99
CA GLY A 165 4.61 -13.47 -22.42
C GLY A 165 3.30 -13.30 -21.67
N THR A 166 2.61 -14.43 -21.56
CA THR A 166 1.35 -14.54 -20.85
C THR A 166 1.43 -15.69 -19.87
N ALA A 167 0.90 -15.49 -18.67
CA ALA A 167 0.73 -16.52 -17.67
C ALA A 167 -0.77 -16.75 -17.41
N ILE A 168 -1.15 -18.02 -17.25
CA ILE A 168 -2.50 -18.38 -16.82
C ILE A 168 -2.43 -18.65 -15.33
N ILE A 169 -3.26 -17.95 -14.55
CA ILE A 169 -3.42 -18.19 -13.12
C ILE A 169 -4.82 -18.72 -12.88
N SER A 170 -4.89 -19.95 -12.40
CA SER A 170 -6.16 -20.60 -12.07
C SER A 170 -6.10 -21.22 -10.69
N GLY A 171 -7.24 -21.62 -10.15
CA GLY A 171 -7.22 -22.23 -8.84
C GLY A 171 -8.54 -22.26 -8.14
N ARG A 172 -8.46 -22.55 -6.84
CA ARG A 172 -9.62 -22.62 -5.96
C ARG A 172 -9.26 -22.23 -4.53
N ILE A 173 -10.11 -21.45 -3.88
CA ILE A 173 -10.08 -21.23 -2.43
C ILE A 173 -11.02 -22.25 -1.78
N LEU A 174 -10.45 -23.15 -0.97
CA LEU A 174 -11.21 -24.19 -0.29
C LEU A 174 -12.15 -23.59 0.76
N ASP A 175 -13.37 -24.14 0.84
CA ASP A 175 -14.47 -23.69 1.70
C ASP A 175 -14.93 -22.24 1.52
N TYR A 176 -14.49 -21.57 0.45
CA TYR A 176 -14.99 -20.24 0.12
C TYR A 176 -16.50 -20.25 -0.05
N LYS A 177 -17.11 -19.16 0.43
CA LYS A 177 -18.50 -18.82 0.19
C LYS A 177 -18.57 -17.34 -0.21
N PRO A 178 -19.48 -16.94 -1.12
CA PRO A 178 -19.67 -15.53 -1.46
C PRO A 178 -19.98 -14.64 -0.25
N SER A 179 -20.62 -15.21 0.78
CA SER A 179 -20.90 -14.51 2.03
C SER A 179 -19.66 -14.07 2.81
N PHE A 180 -18.49 -14.66 2.53
CA PHE A 180 -17.23 -14.27 3.17
C PHE A 180 -16.74 -12.92 2.68
N ARG A 181 -17.13 -12.51 1.46
CA ARG A 181 -16.77 -11.22 0.84
C ARG A 181 -15.25 -10.98 0.84
N MET A 182 -14.47 -12.07 0.80
CA MET A 182 -13.02 -12.02 0.75
C MET A 182 -12.60 -11.83 -0.69
N LYS A 183 -11.84 -10.77 -0.96
CA LYS A 183 -11.20 -10.57 -2.25
C LYS A 183 -9.95 -11.44 -2.37
N ALA A 184 -9.70 -11.89 -3.59
CA ALA A 184 -8.45 -12.49 -3.99
C ALA A 184 -7.71 -11.51 -4.90
N GLU A 185 -6.49 -11.12 -4.53
CA GLU A 185 -5.69 -10.16 -5.31
C GLU A 185 -4.33 -10.79 -5.64
N LEU A 186 -4.00 -10.78 -6.93
CA LEU A 186 -2.71 -11.21 -7.44
C LEU A 186 -1.80 -9.98 -7.59
N HIS A 187 -0.66 -10.00 -6.91
CA HIS A 187 0.41 -9.02 -7.03
C HIS A 187 1.55 -9.63 -7.85
N SER A 188 1.82 -9.08 -9.03
CA SER A 188 2.90 -9.52 -9.93
C SER A 188 3.87 -8.37 -10.24
N ALA A 189 5.13 -8.68 -10.52
CA ALA A 189 6.10 -7.67 -10.96
C ALA A 189 5.74 -7.14 -12.36
N ASP A 190 5.88 -5.83 -12.57
CA ASP A 190 5.64 -5.17 -13.86
C ASP A 190 6.50 -3.91 -13.99
N PHE A 191 7.56 -3.99 -14.81
CA PHE A 191 8.53 -2.91 -15.01
C PHE A 191 7.91 -1.60 -15.49
N LEU A 192 6.83 -1.68 -16.26
CA LEU A 192 6.24 -0.53 -16.95
C LEU A 192 5.05 0.05 -16.20
N SER A 193 4.75 -0.49 -15.02
CA SER A 193 3.73 0.05 -14.12
C SER A 193 4.31 1.14 -13.20
N PRO A 194 3.47 2.07 -12.69
CA PRO A 194 3.94 3.21 -11.89
C PRO A 194 4.73 2.79 -10.65
N TYR A 195 4.33 1.67 -10.06
CA TYR A 195 4.88 1.15 -8.81
C TYR A 195 5.85 -0.01 -9.01
N GLY A 196 6.11 -0.43 -10.26
CA GLY A 196 6.92 -1.61 -10.54
C GLY A 196 6.20 -2.94 -10.28
N GLN A 197 4.89 -2.87 -10.01
CA GLN A 197 4.03 -4.00 -9.71
C GLN A 197 2.63 -3.76 -10.27
N LYS A 198 1.98 -4.85 -10.64
CA LYS A 198 0.59 -4.89 -11.09
C LYS A 198 -0.23 -5.69 -10.10
N ASN A 199 -1.32 -5.08 -9.63
CA ASN A 199 -2.32 -5.73 -8.81
C ASN A 199 -3.52 -6.11 -9.68
N THR A 200 -3.94 -7.37 -9.62
CA THR A 200 -5.08 -7.89 -10.38
C THR A 200 -6.05 -8.56 -9.41
N GLU A 201 -7.23 -7.97 -9.22
CA GLU A 201 -8.31 -8.62 -8.49
C GLU A 201 -8.82 -9.83 -9.28
N LEU A 202 -8.94 -10.98 -8.63
CA LEU A 202 -9.38 -12.22 -9.22
C LEU A 202 -10.86 -12.42 -8.95
N GLU A 203 -11.64 -12.63 -10.01
CA GLU A 203 -13.04 -12.99 -9.89
C GLU A 203 -13.18 -14.42 -9.35
N LEU A 204 -13.93 -14.57 -8.26
CA LEU A 204 -14.22 -15.84 -7.60
C LEU A 204 -15.65 -16.29 -7.93
N ASP A 205 -15.81 -17.53 -8.38
CA ASP A 205 -17.14 -18.13 -8.55
C ASP A 205 -17.78 -18.53 -7.19
N GLU A 206 -19.01 -19.06 -7.24
CA GLU A 206 -19.79 -19.44 -6.05
C GLU A 206 -19.08 -20.45 -5.13
N VAL A 207 -18.13 -21.22 -5.65
CA VAL A 207 -17.41 -22.27 -4.91
C VAL A 207 -15.90 -21.97 -4.77
N GLY A 208 -15.51 -20.74 -5.11
CA GLY A 208 -14.19 -20.16 -4.92
C GLY A 208 -13.17 -20.47 -6.02
N ASN A 209 -13.59 -20.91 -7.21
CA ASN A 209 -12.67 -21.06 -8.33
C ASN A 209 -12.35 -19.71 -8.95
N PHE A 210 -11.15 -19.60 -9.51
CA PHE A 210 -10.73 -18.46 -10.33
C PHE A 210 -9.93 -18.93 -11.53
N HIS A 211 -9.95 -18.12 -12.57
CA HIS A 211 -9.15 -18.30 -13.78
C HIS A 211 -8.92 -16.92 -14.40
N THR A 212 -7.67 -16.55 -14.62
CA THR A 212 -7.30 -15.31 -15.29
C THR A 212 -6.07 -15.50 -16.15
N GLU A 213 -6.01 -14.72 -17.22
CA GLU A 213 -4.86 -14.64 -18.12
C GLU A 213 -4.22 -13.26 -17.94
N ILE A 214 -2.92 -13.23 -17.65
CA ILE A 214 -2.19 -11.99 -17.37
C ILE A 214 -0.89 -11.89 -18.15
N SER A 215 -0.60 -10.69 -18.67
CA SER A 215 0.70 -10.39 -19.27
C SER A 215 1.79 -10.44 -18.20
N VAL A 216 2.83 -11.22 -18.46
CA VAL A 216 4.00 -11.40 -17.59
C VAL A 216 5.23 -11.41 -18.47
N SER A 217 6.20 -10.54 -18.21
CA SER A 217 7.36 -10.41 -19.09
C SER A 217 8.54 -11.29 -18.72
N HIS A 218 8.58 -11.82 -17.49
CA HIS A 218 9.70 -12.58 -16.98
C HIS A 218 9.26 -13.45 -15.78
N PRO A 219 9.98 -14.54 -15.48
CA PRO A 219 9.82 -15.26 -14.21
C PRO A 219 10.10 -14.36 -13.00
N SER A 220 9.14 -14.23 -12.08
CA SER A 220 9.29 -13.45 -10.86
C SER A 220 8.46 -13.99 -9.71
N VAL A 221 8.86 -13.70 -8.48
CA VAL A 221 8.05 -13.97 -7.30
C VAL A 221 6.80 -13.09 -7.36
N ALA A 222 5.64 -13.72 -7.23
CA ALA A 222 4.33 -13.09 -7.14
C ALA A 222 3.65 -13.48 -5.82
N TYR A 223 2.65 -12.71 -5.43
CA TYR A 223 1.88 -12.92 -4.22
C TYR A 223 0.39 -13.02 -4.53
N LEU A 224 -0.28 -14.04 -4.01
CA LEU A 224 -1.74 -14.14 -3.99
C LEU A 224 -2.23 -13.84 -2.58
N SER A 225 -2.93 -12.72 -2.42
CA SER A 225 -3.58 -12.31 -1.18
C SER A 225 -5.03 -12.79 -1.17
N VAL A 226 -5.47 -13.45 -0.10
CA VAL A 226 -6.87 -13.87 0.12
C VAL A 226 -7.23 -13.61 1.57
N GLY A 227 -8.05 -12.57 1.78
CA GLY A 227 -8.49 -12.05 3.08
C GLY A 227 -7.46 -12.15 4.21
N GLY A 228 -6.38 -11.38 4.05
CA GLY A 228 -5.28 -11.24 5.01
C GLY A 228 -4.22 -12.34 4.95
N SER A 229 -4.51 -13.46 4.30
CA SER A 229 -3.53 -14.53 4.06
C SER A 229 -2.78 -14.31 2.75
N VAL A 230 -1.46 -14.54 2.74
CA VAL A 230 -0.62 -14.34 1.55
C VAL A 230 0.06 -15.66 1.17
N VAL A 231 0.05 -15.97 -0.13
CA VAL A 231 0.77 -17.09 -0.74
C VAL A 231 1.81 -16.52 -1.71
N SER A 232 3.09 -16.82 -1.49
CA SER A 232 4.17 -16.44 -2.41
C SER A 232 4.51 -17.58 -3.36
N PHE A 233 4.74 -17.29 -4.64
CA PHE A 233 5.10 -18.32 -5.64
C PHE A 233 5.84 -17.71 -6.83
N LEU A 234 6.60 -18.53 -7.56
CA LEU A 234 7.23 -18.13 -8.81
C LEU A 234 6.20 -18.21 -9.95
N LEU A 235 5.84 -17.04 -10.48
CA LEU A 235 5.02 -16.86 -11.67
C LEU A 235 5.95 -16.77 -12.88
N SER A 236 5.56 -17.37 -14.01
CA SER A 236 6.37 -17.36 -15.23
C SER A 236 5.49 -17.31 -16.48
N PRO A 237 5.96 -16.67 -17.57
CA PRO A 237 5.24 -16.70 -18.84
C PRO A 237 5.27 -18.10 -19.47
N GLY A 238 4.26 -18.40 -20.29
CA GLY A 238 4.23 -19.59 -21.15
C GLY A 238 3.59 -20.84 -20.51
N GLY A 239 2.84 -20.69 -19.42
CA GLY A 239 2.11 -21.82 -18.83
C GLY A 239 1.08 -21.43 -17.79
N GLU A 240 0.36 -22.44 -17.31
CA GLU A 240 -0.62 -22.32 -16.24
C GLU A 240 0.02 -22.61 -14.88
N THR A 241 -0.10 -21.69 -13.93
CA THR A 241 0.15 -21.93 -12.51
C THR A 241 -1.19 -22.05 -11.81
N LYS A 242 -1.49 -23.25 -11.31
CA LYS A 242 -2.74 -23.53 -10.62
C LYS A 242 -2.54 -23.60 -9.12
N VAL A 243 -3.30 -22.81 -8.37
CA VAL A 243 -3.13 -22.62 -6.92
C VAL A 243 -4.40 -22.99 -6.17
N THR A 244 -4.34 -24.02 -5.33
CA THR A 244 -5.44 -24.34 -4.40
C THR A 244 -5.09 -23.85 -3.00
N VAL A 245 -5.83 -22.84 -2.53
CA VAL A 245 -5.61 -22.19 -1.23
C VAL A 245 -6.47 -22.85 -0.16
N ASN A 246 -5.85 -23.38 0.89
CA ASN A 246 -6.54 -23.93 2.05
C ASN A 246 -6.65 -22.86 3.13
N LEU A 247 -7.60 -21.94 2.94
CA LEU A 247 -7.79 -20.80 3.83
C LEU A 247 -8.09 -21.22 5.28
N ARG A 248 -8.77 -22.36 5.46
CA ARG A 248 -9.01 -22.98 6.76
C ARG A 248 -7.70 -23.28 7.49
N GLU A 249 -6.77 -23.96 6.84
CA GLU A 249 -5.48 -24.27 7.45
C GLU A 249 -4.61 -23.01 7.64
N MET A 250 -4.64 -22.06 6.71
CA MET A 250 -3.89 -20.80 6.84
C MET A 250 -4.33 -20.01 8.08
N THR A 251 -5.63 -19.81 8.24
CA THR A 251 -6.22 -19.03 9.35
C THR A 251 -6.19 -19.78 10.68
N ARG A 252 -6.31 -21.11 10.68
CA ARG A 252 -6.06 -21.94 11.87
C ARG A 252 -4.61 -21.82 12.33
N ALA A 253 -3.66 -21.88 11.42
CA ALA A 253 -2.23 -21.79 11.73
C ALA A 253 -1.81 -20.39 12.22
N SER A 254 -2.49 -19.31 11.77
CA SER A 254 -2.24 -17.95 12.28
C SER A 254 -2.95 -17.67 13.62
N SER A 255 -3.98 -18.45 13.97
CA SER A 255 -4.78 -18.19 15.17
C SER A 255 -4.04 -18.45 16.47
N ARG A 256 -4.18 -17.53 17.43
CA ARG A 256 -3.63 -17.67 18.79
C ARG A 256 -4.30 -18.80 19.56
N LEU A 257 -5.61 -18.97 19.37
CA LEU A 257 -6.42 -19.95 20.10
C LEU A 257 -6.52 -21.31 19.39
N GLN A 258 -6.30 -21.39 18.07
CA GLN A 258 -6.49 -22.61 17.27
C GLN A 258 -5.21 -23.23 16.69
N LYS A 259 -4.06 -22.54 16.68
CA LYS A 259 -2.81 -23.07 16.06
C LYS A 259 -2.34 -24.43 16.57
N ASP A 260 -2.66 -24.77 17.83
CA ASP A 260 -2.24 -26.02 18.46
C ASP A 260 -3.22 -27.19 18.18
N THR A 261 -4.34 -26.91 17.50
CA THR A 261 -5.27 -27.96 17.05
C THR A 261 -4.68 -28.74 15.87
N LYS A 262 -5.29 -29.87 15.54
CA LYS A 262 -4.82 -30.74 14.45
C LYS A 262 -4.92 -30.01 13.10
N ALA A 263 -3.82 -29.99 12.36
CA ALA A 263 -3.78 -29.46 11.00
C ALA A 263 -4.70 -30.24 10.04
N GLU A 264 -5.32 -29.52 9.10
CA GLU A 264 -6.24 -30.07 8.09
C GLU A 264 -5.65 -29.90 6.67
N GLY A 265 -4.61 -30.68 6.38
CA GLY A 265 -3.92 -30.64 5.08
C GLY A 265 -2.77 -29.64 5.03
N LYS A 266 -2.36 -29.24 3.82
CA LYS A 266 -1.36 -28.18 3.59
C LYS A 266 -2.06 -26.83 3.45
N LYS A 267 -1.35 -25.74 3.74
CA LYS A 267 -1.82 -24.36 3.54
C LYS A 267 -2.15 -24.05 2.07
N VAL A 268 -1.38 -24.62 1.15
CA VAL A 268 -1.53 -24.40 -0.29
C VAL A 268 -1.05 -25.61 -1.08
N TYR A 269 -1.61 -25.80 -2.27
CA TYR A 269 -1.21 -26.82 -3.23
C TYR A 269 -0.99 -26.18 -4.60
N PHE A 270 0.09 -26.57 -5.29
CA PHE A 270 0.42 -26.07 -6.62
C PHE A 270 0.39 -27.19 -7.66
N GLU A 271 -0.18 -26.88 -8.82
CA GLU A 271 -0.15 -27.69 -10.04
C GLU A 271 0.30 -26.81 -11.23
N GLY A 272 0.67 -27.46 -12.34
CA GLY A 272 1.12 -26.76 -13.55
C GLY A 272 2.58 -26.30 -13.50
N LEU A 273 2.87 -25.19 -14.18
CA LEU A 273 4.20 -24.62 -14.31
C LEU A 273 4.78 -24.24 -12.94
N ASN A 274 6.04 -24.61 -12.71
CA ASN A 274 6.79 -24.40 -11.46
C ASN A 274 6.18 -25.04 -10.19
N ALA A 275 5.21 -25.96 -10.31
CA ALA A 275 4.49 -26.52 -9.15
C ALA A 275 5.40 -27.11 -8.06
N GLY A 276 6.49 -27.78 -8.44
CA GLY A 276 7.48 -28.34 -7.50
C GLY A 276 8.18 -27.24 -6.69
N LEU A 277 8.73 -26.24 -7.37
CA LEU A 277 9.41 -25.09 -6.74
C LEU A 277 8.44 -24.28 -5.87
N ASN A 278 7.22 -24.00 -6.37
CA ASN A 278 6.21 -23.26 -5.63
C ASN A 278 5.74 -24.00 -4.37
N THR A 279 5.68 -25.33 -4.43
CA THR A 279 5.40 -26.16 -3.25
C THR A 279 6.53 -26.10 -2.23
N GLU A 280 7.78 -26.04 -2.68
CA GLU A 280 8.95 -25.92 -1.82
C GLU A 280 9.02 -24.56 -1.12
N MET A 281 8.75 -23.47 -1.85
CA MET A 281 8.61 -22.11 -1.32
C MET A 281 7.57 -22.02 -0.20
N ASN A 282 6.54 -22.87 -0.22
CA ASN A 282 5.45 -22.90 0.75
C ASN A 282 5.50 -24.13 1.67
N SER A 283 6.67 -24.78 1.81
CA SER A 283 6.85 -25.99 2.61
C SER A 283 6.77 -25.77 4.13
N GLY A 284 6.91 -24.51 4.57
CA GLY A 284 7.03 -24.16 5.99
C GLY A 284 8.43 -24.38 6.57
N LEU A 285 9.43 -24.72 5.74
CA LEU A 285 10.83 -24.72 6.16
C LEU A 285 11.31 -23.28 6.38
N GLU A 286 11.70 -22.96 7.61
CA GLU A 286 12.31 -21.67 7.93
C GLU A 286 13.75 -21.63 7.42
N ILE A 287 14.00 -20.78 6.42
CA ILE A 287 15.32 -20.54 5.86
C ILE A 287 15.59 -19.04 5.95
N PRO A 288 16.53 -18.60 6.82
CA PRO A 288 16.74 -17.20 7.06
C PRO A 288 17.38 -16.52 5.84
N LEU A 289 16.87 -15.35 5.49
CA LEU A 289 17.55 -14.38 4.64
C LEU A 289 18.29 -13.34 5.51
N CYS A 290 19.13 -12.53 4.87
CA CYS A 290 19.86 -11.44 5.51
C CYS A 290 18.90 -10.52 6.26
N SER A 291 19.14 -10.37 7.56
CA SER A 291 18.34 -9.56 8.47
C SER A 291 19.23 -8.98 9.56
N VAL A 292 18.76 -7.92 10.21
CA VAL A 292 19.47 -7.22 11.28
C VAL A 292 18.62 -7.16 12.54
N GLU A 293 19.29 -7.09 13.69
CA GLU A 293 18.66 -6.97 15.00
C GLU A 293 18.90 -5.56 15.52
N LEU A 294 17.84 -4.77 15.74
CA LEU A 294 17.97 -3.34 16.10
C LEU A 294 18.87 -3.10 17.32
N LYS A 295 18.80 -3.98 18.32
CA LYS A 295 19.62 -3.92 19.54
C LYS A 295 21.13 -3.96 19.26
N ASP A 296 21.55 -4.54 18.14
CA ASP A 296 22.96 -4.68 17.77
C ASP A 296 23.49 -3.44 17.03
N LEU A 297 22.62 -2.53 16.58
CA LEU A 297 22.98 -1.44 15.67
C LEU A 297 23.27 -0.12 16.38
N TYR A 298 22.96 -0.01 17.68
CA TYR A 298 23.05 1.24 18.40
C TYR A 298 24.47 1.84 18.34
N ASP A 299 24.55 3.13 17.96
CA ASP A 299 25.79 3.92 17.80
C ASP A 299 26.77 3.46 16.69
N MET A 300 26.40 2.47 15.87
CA MET A 300 27.19 2.12 14.70
C MET A 300 27.33 3.31 13.73
N THR A 301 28.51 3.44 13.14
CA THR A 301 28.69 4.24 11.93
C THR A 301 28.07 3.52 10.73
N PRO A 302 27.75 4.20 9.62
CA PRO A 302 27.30 3.54 8.40
C PRO A 302 28.27 2.44 7.94
N ASP A 303 29.58 2.69 7.97
CA ASP A 303 30.57 1.67 7.57
C ASP A 303 30.59 0.44 8.49
N GLN A 304 30.42 0.63 9.81
CA GLN A 304 30.25 -0.47 10.75
C GLN A 304 28.95 -1.25 10.49
N TYR A 305 27.86 -0.54 10.22
CA TYR A 305 26.57 -1.12 9.85
C TYR A 305 26.66 -1.95 8.56
N LYS A 306 27.33 -1.42 7.52
CA LYS A 306 27.57 -2.16 6.29
C LYS A 306 28.36 -3.44 6.54
N ALA A 307 29.46 -3.38 7.29
CA ALA A 307 30.25 -4.55 7.63
C ALA A 307 29.42 -5.60 8.41
N TYR A 308 28.55 -5.14 9.32
CA TYR A 308 27.61 -5.99 10.04
C TYR A 308 26.63 -6.69 9.10
N CYS A 309 26.00 -5.95 8.17
CA CYS A 309 25.07 -6.50 7.19
C CYS A 309 25.74 -7.51 6.25
N MET A 310 26.95 -7.21 5.76
CA MET A 310 27.71 -8.13 4.91
C MET A 310 27.98 -9.46 5.60
N ARG A 311 28.36 -9.44 6.89
CA ARG A 311 28.51 -10.67 7.68
C ARG A 311 27.19 -11.42 7.84
N LYS A 312 26.08 -10.71 8.10
CA LYS A 312 24.75 -11.33 8.20
C LYS A 312 24.30 -11.97 6.89
N TYR A 313 24.61 -11.34 5.77
CA TYR A 313 24.39 -11.91 4.45
C TYR A 313 25.19 -13.20 4.25
N GLU A 314 26.48 -13.22 4.59
CA GLU A 314 27.32 -14.42 4.47
C GLU A 314 26.84 -15.56 5.39
N GLU A 315 26.43 -15.24 6.62
CA GLU A 315 25.82 -16.20 7.56
C GLU A 315 24.58 -16.85 6.92
N ALA A 316 23.66 -16.07 6.36
CA ALA A 316 22.46 -16.56 5.69
C ALA A 316 22.76 -17.33 4.39
N ASP A 317 23.67 -16.83 3.55
CA ASP A 317 24.03 -17.45 2.27
C ASP A 317 24.65 -18.84 2.47
N ASN A 318 25.49 -18.98 3.50
CA ASN A 318 26.05 -20.27 3.89
C ASN A 318 24.97 -21.27 4.34
N VAL A 319 23.96 -20.81 5.10
CA VAL A 319 22.83 -21.64 5.52
C VAL A 319 22.02 -22.10 4.32
N ILE A 320 21.73 -21.20 3.37
CA ILE A 320 20.99 -21.52 2.13
C ILE A 320 21.74 -22.58 1.32
N ARG A 321 23.03 -22.37 1.03
CA ARG A 321 23.83 -23.28 0.21
C ARG A 321 24.08 -24.64 0.86
N ALA A 322 24.17 -24.70 2.18
CA ALA A 322 24.37 -25.95 2.91
C ALA A 322 23.08 -26.77 3.10
N ASN A 323 21.91 -26.21 2.78
CA ASN A 323 20.63 -26.83 3.07
C ASN A 323 20.30 -27.97 2.09
N LYS A 324 20.44 -29.21 2.55
CA LYS A 324 20.14 -30.43 1.77
C LYS A 324 18.65 -30.77 1.70
N LYS A 325 17.78 -30.05 2.42
CA LYS A 325 16.34 -30.26 2.40
C LYS A 325 15.65 -29.51 1.27
N ILE A 326 16.37 -28.63 0.58
CA ILE A 326 15.86 -27.86 -0.53
C ILE A 326 16.53 -28.23 -1.87
N SER A 327 15.82 -27.99 -2.97
CA SER A 327 16.31 -28.15 -4.32
C SER A 327 17.37 -27.10 -4.67
N ALA A 328 18.20 -27.41 -5.65
CA ALA A 328 19.19 -26.46 -6.17
C ALA A 328 18.53 -25.20 -6.75
N ALA A 329 17.37 -25.34 -7.40
CA ALA A 329 16.62 -24.20 -7.95
C ALA A 329 16.10 -23.27 -6.86
N TYR A 330 15.58 -23.81 -5.76
CA TYR A 330 15.13 -22.97 -4.65
C TYR A 330 16.29 -22.35 -3.88
N ALA A 331 17.39 -23.09 -3.68
CA ALA A 331 18.61 -22.52 -3.10
C ALA A 331 19.16 -21.35 -3.95
N GLU A 332 19.11 -21.48 -5.27
CA GLU A 332 19.49 -20.41 -6.20
C GLU A 332 18.55 -19.20 -6.09
N LEU A 333 17.23 -19.41 -6.08
CA LEU A 333 16.27 -18.33 -5.88
C LEU A 333 16.47 -17.62 -4.54
N LEU A 334 16.64 -18.38 -3.45
CA LEU A 334 16.92 -17.83 -2.11
C LEU A 334 18.23 -17.04 -2.06
N THR A 335 19.26 -17.45 -2.79
CA THR A 335 20.51 -16.68 -2.91
C THR A 335 20.25 -15.29 -3.50
N VAL A 336 19.39 -15.19 -4.53
CA VAL A 336 19.02 -13.92 -5.14
C VAL A 336 18.18 -13.07 -4.17
N LEU A 337 17.20 -13.67 -3.50
CA LEU A 337 16.38 -12.99 -2.48
C LEU A 337 17.21 -12.53 -1.27
N ASN A 338 18.26 -13.27 -0.91
CA ASN A 338 19.20 -12.89 0.14
C ASN A 338 20.01 -11.64 -0.24
N LYS A 339 20.43 -11.53 -1.52
CA LYS A 339 21.07 -10.32 -2.04
C LYS A 339 20.12 -9.13 -2.07
N ASP A 340 18.86 -9.32 -2.48
CA ASP A 340 17.81 -8.30 -2.43
C ASP A 340 17.59 -7.77 -1.00
N ALA A 341 17.48 -8.67 -0.03
CA ALA A 341 17.36 -8.30 1.39
C ALA A 341 18.58 -7.50 1.88
N LEU A 342 19.80 -7.95 1.58
CA LEU A 342 21.02 -7.20 1.89
C LEU A 342 21.03 -5.82 1.23
N TYR A 343 20.66 -5.74 -0.04
CA TYR A 343 20.65 -4.49 -0.81
C TYR A 343 19.70 -3.47 -0.19
N GLY A 344 18.47 -3.90 0.15
CA GLY A 344 17.49 -3.07 0.86
C GLY A 344 18.00 -2.55 2.21
N LEU A 345 18.67 -3.40 2.99
CA LEU A 345 19.30 -3.00 4.27
C LEU A 345 20.40 -1.96 4.07
N LEU A 346 21.29 -2.16 3.11
CA LEU A 346 22.41 -1.25 2.84
C LEU A 346 21.95 0.10 2.29
N CYS A 347 20.91 0.12 1.45
CA CYS A 347 20.31 1.36 0.94
C CYS A 347 19.51 2.10 2.02
N GLY A 348 18.89 1.40 2.97
CA GLY A 348 18.06 1.98 4.06
C GLY A 348 18.77 2.09 5.41
N TYR A 349 20.10 2.21 5.43
CA TYR A 349 20.90 2.16 6.66
C TYR A 349 20.55 3.25 7.67
N ASP A 350 20.23 4.45 7.19
CA ASP A 350 19.91 5.63 8.00
C ASP A 350 18.64 5.40 8.82
N TYR A 351 17.62 4.82 8.21
CA TYR A 351 16.38 4.44 8.87
C TYR A 351 16.62 3.34 9.91
N GLN A 352 17.44 2.33 9.60
CA GLN A 352 17.76 1.24 10.54
C GLN A 352 18.52 1.75 11.77
N LEU A 353 19.49 2.63 11.58
CA LEU A 353 20.23 3.26 12.67
C LEU A 353 19.35 4.20 13.51
N LEU A 354 18.45 4.96 12.88
CA LEU A 354 17.46 5.79 13.57
C LEU A 354 16.51 4.94 14.43
N GLN A 355 16.02 3.81 13.89
CA GLN A 355 15.16 2.88 14.63
C GLN A 355 15.88 2.30 15.85
N ALA A 356 17.13 1.90 15.69
CA ALA A 356 17.95 1.41 16.80
C ALA A 356 18.20 2.48 17.88
N TYR A 357 18.48 3.73 17.46
CA TYR A 357 18.61 4.86 18.37
C TYR A 357 17.30 5.11 19.15
N ALA A 358 16.17 5.15 18.45
CA ALA A 358 14.85 5.37 19.06
C ALA A 358 14.53 4.28 20.08
N GLN A 359 14.77 3.00 19.73
CA GLN A 359 14.57 1.87 20.63
C GLN A 359 15.44 1.98 21.89
N GLN A 360 16.72 2.29 21.73
CA GLN A 360 17.64 2.40 22.88
C GLN A 360 17.30 3.59 23.80
N LYS A 361 16.77 4.68 23.25
CA LYS A 361 16.38 5.89 24.00
C LYS A 361 14.94 5.83 24.53
N GLY A 362 14.14 4.85 24.13
CA GLY A 362 12.71 4.78 24.46
C GLY A 362 11.91 5.93 23.85
N LEU A 363 12.36 6.47 22.71
CA LEU A 363 11.74 7.60 22.01
C LEU A 363 10.81 7.10 20.90
N SER A 364 9.81 7.92 20.55
CA SER A 364 9.10 7.75 19.28
C SER A 364 10.06 8.00 18.11
N LEU A 365 9.84 7.38 16.94
CA LEU A 365 10.68 7.65 15.76
C LEU A 365 10.69 9.14 15.38
N ARG A 366 9.57 9.83 15.59
CA ARG A 366 9.43 11.26 15.33
C ARG A 366 10.32 12.10 16.26
N ASP A 367 10.39 11.75 17.54
CA ASP A 367 11.22 12.49 18.51
C ASP A 367 12.69 12.12 18.36
N ALA A 368 13.00 10.84 18.14
CA ALA A 368 14.33 10.39 17.78
C ALA A 368 14.86 11.13 16.55
N GLY A 369 14.05 11.34 15.50
CA GLY A 369 14.45 12.07 14.31
C GLY A 369 14.77 13.55 14.52
N LYS A 370 14.38 14.15 15.66
CA LYS A 370 14.78 15.51 16.04
C LYS A 370 16.15 15.55 16.71
N GLU A 371 16.55 14.46 17.35
CA GLU A 371 17.79 14.36 18.15
C GLU A 371 18.91 13.62 17.41
N TYR A 372 18.57 12.60 16.63
CA TYR A 372 19.51 11.74 15.94
C TYR A 372 20.03 12.41 14.67
N LEU A 373 21.34 12.64 14.65
CA LEU A 373 22.06 13.08 13.47
C LEU A 373 22.82 11.89 12.89
N SER A 374 22.39 11.41 11.72
CA SER A 374 23.06 10.32 11.04
C SER A 374 24.51 10.70 10.71
N LYS A 375 25.46 9.84 11.09
CA LYS A 375 26.86 9.97 10.67
C LYS A 375 26.91 9.81 9.14
N LYS A 376 27.71 10.64 8.46
CA LYS A 376 27.85 10.53 7.01
C LYS A 376 28.59 9.24 6.64
N PRO A 377 28.14 8.51 5.60
CA PRO A 377 28.88 7.35 5.11
C PRO A 377 30.20 7.77 4.46
N SER A 378 31.19 6.88 4.48
CA SER A 378 32.43 7.07 3.72
C SER A 378 32.20 7.01 2.21
N ASP A 379 33.15 7.51 1.41
CA ASP A 379 33.10 7.40 -0.06
C ASP A 379 33.01 5.93 -0.53
N GLY A 380 33.56 5.00 0.25
CA GLY A 380 33.53 3.56 -0.05
C GLY A 380 32.26 2.83 0.40
N TYR A 381 31.34 3.52 1.07
CA TYR A 381 30.12 2.89 1.58
C TYR A 381 29.29 2.26 0.46
N PHE A 382 29.11 2.94 -0.67
CA PHE A 382 28.27 2.48 -1.77
C PHE A 382 28.97 1.53 -2.77
N ASP A 383 30.19 1.06 -2.50
CA ASP A 383 30.88 0.13 -3.40
C ASP A 383 30.15 -1.23 -3.59
N PHE A 384 29.19 -1.55 -2.72
CA PHE A 384 28.37 -2.76 -2.85
C PHE A 384 27.51 -2.73 -4.12
N LEU A 385 27.21 -1.54 -4.66
CA LEU A 385 26.48 -1.37 -5.91
C LEU A 385 27.15 -2.09 -7.07
N SER A 386 28.49 -2.12 -7.08
CA SER A 386 29.29 -2.84 -8.09
C SER A 386 29.73 -4.22 -7.64
N LYS A 387 30.02 -4.39 -6.34
CA LYS A 387 30.62 -5.64 -5.81
C LYS A 387 29.62 -6.76 -5.54
N LEU A 388 28.35 -6.45 -5.24
CA LEU A 388 27.37 -7.47 -4.85
C LEU A 388 26.86 -8.31 -6.04
N ASP A 389 27.05 -7.83 -7.28
CA ASP A 389 26.48 -8.41 -8.50
C ASP A 389 24.99 -8.76 -8.30
N TYR A 390 24.21 -7.72 -8.02
CA TYR A 390 22.78 -7.82 -7.77
C TYR A 390 22.03 -6.85 -8.69
N ILE A 391 22.11 -5.54 -8.46
CA ILE A 391 21.19 -4.59 -9.11
C ILE A 391 21.23 -4.61 -10.65
N ASN A 392 22.38 -4.97 -11.24
CA ASN A 392 22.56 -5.10 -12.69
C ASN A 392 22.61 -6.56 -13.19
N SER A 393 22.29 -7.52 -12.32
CA SER A 393 22.24 -8.94 -12.68
C SER A 393 20.88 -9.28 -13.30
N PRO A 394 20.81 -10.01 -14.43
CA PRO A 394 19.54 -10.47 -15.00
C PRO A 394 18.71 -11.30 -14.01
N LYS A 395 19.33 -11.98 -13.04
CA LYS A 395 18.61 -12.76 -12.03
C LYS A 395 17.80 -11.91 -11.06
N SER A 396 18.10 -10.62 -10.94
CA SER A 396 17.42 -9.75 -9.98
C SER A 396 15.95 -9.53 -10.29
N VAL A 397 15.53 -9.77 -11.54
CA VAL A 397 14.12 -9.73 -11.94
C VAL A 397 13.27 -10.84 -11.28
N TYR A 398 13.88 -11.86 -10.68
CA TYR A 398 13.12 -12.79 -9.83
C TYR A 398 12.49 -12.10 -8.61
N CYS A 399 13.10 -11.01 -8.13
CA CYS A 399 12.64 -10.26 -6.98
C CYS A 399 11.45 -9.39 -7.36
N PHE A 400 10.32 -9.59 -6.67
CA PHE A 400 9.08 -8.84 -6.88
C PHE A 400 9.28 -7.31 -6.93
N ASN A 401 10.15 -6.77 -6.07
CA ASN A 401 10.36 -5.32 -5.93
C ASN A 401 11.57 -4.79 -6.72
N TYR A 402 12.08 -5.53 -7.71
CA TYR A 402 13.29 -5.15 -8.46
C TYR A 402 13.17 -3.75 -9.10
N SER A 403 12.04 -3.43 -9.74
CA SER A 403 11.79 -2.08 -10.29
C SER A 403 11.82 -0.98 -9.24
N GLY A 404 11.29 -1.27 -8.05
CA GLY A 404 11.37 -0.36 -6.91
C GLY A 404 12.82 -0.10 -6.50
N MET A 405 13.65 -1.15 -6.50
CA MET A 405 15.10 -1.03 -6.25
C MET A 405 15.80 -0.22 -7.35
N VAL A 406 15.54 -0.49 -8.63
CA VAL A 406 16.11 0.29 -9.75
C VAL A 406 15.79 1.78 -9.59
N ARG A 407 14.51 2.11 -9.35
CA ARG A 407 14.06 3.49 -9.12
C ARG A 407 14.78 4.13 -7.93
N ASN A 408 14.80 3.46 -6.78
CA ASN A 408 15.37 4.04 -5.56
C ASN A 408 16.90 4.20 -5.66
N THR A 409 17.57 3.30 -6.37
CA THR A 409 19.02 3.33 -6.61
C THR A 409 19.44 4.62 -7.32
N ALA A 410 18.63 5.08 -8.28
CA ALA A 410 18.87 6.34 -8.99
C ALA A 410 18.89 7.57 -8.06
N TYR A 411 18.31 7.48 -6.86
CA TYR A 411 18.28 8.58 -5.87
C TYR A 411 19.32 8.44 -4.76
N ILE A 412 20.19 7.42 -4.80
CA ILE A 412 21.28 7.27 -3.83
C ILE A 412 22.26 8.43 -3.96
N HIS A 413 22.42 9.26 -2.93
CA HIS A 413 23.43 10.30 -2.92
C HIS A 413 24.81 9.69 -2.61
N LEU A 414 25.73 9.75 -3.59
CA LEU A 414 27.12 9.34 -3.39
C LEU A 414 27.92 10.45 -2.69
N PRO A 415 28.62 10.18 -1.57
CA PRO A 415 29.43 11.19 -0.88
C PRO A 415 30.54 11.79 -1.73
N SER A 416 31.04 11.03 -2.71
CA SER A 416 32.08 11.44 -3.64
C SER A 416 31.62 12.46 -4.69
N VAL A 417 30.31 12.59 -4.93
CA VAL A 417 29.75 13.52 -5.91
C VAL A 417 29.57 14.89 -5.27
N LYS A 418 30.45 15.83 -5.63
CA LYS A 418 30.31 17.23 -5.25
C LYS A 418 29.31 17.92 -6.16
N THR A 419 28.17 18.33 -5.62
CA THR A 419 27.16 19.12 -6.33
C THR A 419 27.39 20.61 -6.09
N VAL A 420 26.96 21.44 -7.05
CA VAL A 420 27.00 22.91 -6.87
C VAL A 420 26.07 23.25 -5.70
N GLY A 421 26.59 23.99 -4.71
CA GLY A 421 25.79 24.45 -3.60
C GLY A 421 24.71 25.41 -4.11
N ILE A 422 23.49 25.28 -3.60
CA ILE A 422 22.35 26.09 -4.05
C ILE A 422 22.62 27.60 -3.99
N PHE A 423 23.34 28.06 -2.96
CA PHE A 423 23.73 29.47 -2.87
C PHE A 423 24.71 29.88 -3.97
N ASP A 424 25.71 29.07 -4.27
CA ASP A 424 26.68 29.40 -5.32
C ASP A 424 25.99 29.43 -6.69
N TYR A 425 25.09 28.46 -6.95
CA TYR A 425 24.25 28.44 -8.15
C TYR A 425 23.41 29.71 -8.32
N LEU A 426 22.74 30.15 -7.25
CA LEU A 426 21.91 31.36 -7.26
C LEU A 426 22.74 32.64 -7.41
N LEU A 427 23.88 32.73 -6.74
CA LEU A 427 24.76 33.90 -6.79
C LEU A 427 25.41 34.08 -8.17
N ASP A 428 25.66 32.98 -8.89
CA ASP A 428 26.20 33.01 -10.25
C ASP A 428 25.12 33.25 -11.32
N SER A 429 23.84 33.00 -11.00
CA SER A 429 22.73 33.18 -11.95
C SER A 429 22.46 34.64 -12.29
N SER A 430 22.32 34.96 -13.58
CA SER A 430 21.89 36.29 -14.04
C SER A 430 20.41 36.59 -13.75
N LYS A 431 19.62 35.58 -13.38
CA LYS A 431 18.19 35.71 -13.07
C LYS A 431 17.93 36.21 -11.63
N VAL A 432 18.95 36.30 -10.78
CA VAL A 432 18.84 36.78 -9.38
C VAL A 432 19.24 38.26 -9.31
N SER A 433 18.44 39.08 -8.61
CA SER A 433 18.68 40.53 -8.49
C SER A 433 19.94 40.83 -7.66
N PRO A 434 20.64 41.95 -7.89
CA PRO A 434 21.78 42.34 -7.07
C PRO A 434 21.46 42.42 -5.57
N GLU A 435 20.28 42.95 -5.22
CA GLU A 435 19.82 43.08 -3.84
C GLU A 435 19.62 41.72 -3.18
N ASP A 436 18.97 40.79 -3.88
CA ASP A 436 18.73 39.44 -3.38
C ASP A 436 20.03 38.63 -3.30
N LYS A 437 20.99 38.83 -4.21
CA LYS A 437 22.33 38.24 -4.10
C LYS A 437 23.07 38.70 -2.86
N GLU A 438 22.94 39.99 -2.49
CA GLU A 438 23.55 40.51 -1.27
C GLU A 438 22.88 39.90 -0.02
N ALA A 439 21.55 39.79 -0.02
CA ALA A 439 20.81 39.11 1.04
C ALA A 439 21.20 37.63 1.18
N MET A 440 21.32 36.91 0.06
CA MET A 440 21.77 35.50 0.04
C MET A 440 23.20 35.34 0.57
N LYS A 441 24.13 36.23 0.20
CA LYS A 441 25.52 36.22 0.73
C LYS A 441 25.53 36.43 2.25
N LYS A 442 24.81 37.44 2.75
CA LYS A 442 24.70 37.72 4.18
C LYS A 442 24.12 36.52 4.94
N TYR A 443 23.10 35.87 4.39
CA TYR A 443 22.52 34.66 4.97
C TYR A 443 23.49 33.47 4.96
N ARG A 444 24.14 33.20 3.82
CA ARG A 444 25.11 32.10 3.68
C ARG A 444 26.27 32.24 4.68
N ASP A 445 26.78 33.45 4.85
CA ASP A 445 27.97 33.70 5.66
C ASP A 445 27.64 33.79 7.17
N ASN A 446 26.40 34.12 7.56
CA ASN A 446 25.98 34.15 8.96
C ASN A 446 24.48 33.80 9.17
N PRO A 447 24.10 32.50 9.07
CA PRO A 447 22.70 32.06 9.05
C PRO A 447 21.92 32.36 10.34
N SER A 448 22.61 32.37 11.49
CA SER A 448 22.00 32.59 12.81
C SER A 448 21.67 34.05 13.11
N SER A 449 22.13 34.98 12.27
CA SER A 449 21.94 36.43 12.43
C SER A 449 20.80 37.02 11.59
N GLN A 450 20.16 36.20 10.76
CA GLN A 450 19.15 36.65 9.79
C GLN A 450 17.77 36.11 10.16
N ASP A 451 16.72 36.86 9.82
CA ASP A 451 15.35 36.38 9.89
C ASP A 451 15.18 35.21 8.89
N ALA A 452 14.86 34.03 9.40
CA ALA A 452 14.65 32.82 8.61
C ALA A 452 13.53 33.00 7.55
N SER A 453 12.65 34.00 7.72
CA SER A 453 11.62 34.36 6.76
C SER A 453 12.20 34.81 5.40
N ILE A 454 13.41 35.38 5.37
CA ILE A 454 14.03 35.87 4.12
C ILE A 454 14.31 34.74 3.14
N MET A 455 14.74 33.57 3.64
CA MET A 455 15.00 32.42 2.79
C MET A 455 13.73 31.79 2.25
N ARG A 456 12.60 31.90 2.96
CA ARG A 456 11.31 31.49 2.44
C ARG A 456 10.91 32.39 1.27
N VAL A 457 10.99 33.71 1.44
CA VAL A 457 10.70 34.68 0.37
C VAL A 457 11.60 34.48 -0.85
N LEU A 458 12.90 34.31 -0.63
CA LEU A 458 13.86 34.08 -1.72
C LEU A 458 13.66 32.75 -2.42
N ARG A 459 13.32 31.69 -1.67
CA ARG A 459 12.96 30.40 -2.25
C ARG A 459 11.72 30.51 -3.11
N ASP A 460 10.66 31.14 -2.61
CA ASP A 460 9.41 31.32 -3.35
C ASP A 460 9.63 32.15 -4.62
N LYS A 461 10.42 33.23 -4.51
CA LYS A 461 10.76 34.12 -5.64
C LYS A 461 11.60 33.44 -6.72
N TYR A 462 12.50 32.54 -6.32
CA TYR A 462 13.46 31.89 -7.22
C TYR A 462 13.24 30.39 -7.36
N ASP A 463 12.04 29.88 -7.07
CA ASP A 463 11.77 28.43 -6.98
C ASP A 463 12.23 27.68 -8.25
N ASN A 464 12.00 28.25 -9.44
CA ASN A 464 12.49 27.69 -10.69
C ASN A 464 14.02 27.46 -10.71
N LEU A 465 14.82 28.38 -10.17
CA LEU A 465 16.27 28.21 -10.07
C LEU A 465 16.66 27.15 -9.03
N PHE A 466 15.91 27.04 -7.93
CA PHE A 466 16.10 25.96 -6.95
C PHE A 466 15.82 24.60 -7.58
N GLN A 467 14.75 24.49 -8.37
CA GLN A 467 14.41 23.29 -9.12
C GLN A 467 15.46 22.98 -10.19
N GLU A 468 15.93 23.98 -10.95
CA GLU A 468 17.02 23.84 -11.94
C GLU A 468 18.30 23.31 -11.27
N CYS A 469 18.74 23.90 -10.17
CA CYS A 469 19.92 23.46 -9.41
C CYS A 469 19.75 22.03 -8.88
N GLY A 470 18.59 21.72 -8.31
CA GLY A 470 18.27 20.38 -7.79
C GLY A 470 18.30 19.33 -8.89
N LYS A 471 17.78 19.65 -10.07
CA LYS A 471 17.81 18.77 -11.25
C LYS A 471 19.23 18.49 -11.72
N VAL A 472 20.07 19.52 -11.85
CA VAL A 472 21.49 19.35 -12.25
C VAL A 472 22.24 18.48 -11.24
N ALA A 473 22.02 18.71 -9.94
CA ALA A 473 22.62 17.91 -8.88
C ALA A 473 22.17 16.44 -8.93
N LEU A 474 20.88 16.20 -9.15
CA LEU A 474 20.31 14.87 -9.28
C LEU A 474 20.86 14.13 -10.52
N GLU A 475 20.92 14.78 -11.67
CA GLU A 475 21.43 14.21 -12.91
C GLU A 475 22.93 13.83 -12.79
N ALA A 476 23.74 14.70 -12.18
CA ALA A 476 25.14 14.41 -11.92
C ALA A 476 25.31 13.18 -11.01
N ASN A 477 24.48 13.09 -9.98
CA ASN A 477 24.51 11.98 -9.04
C ASN A 477 23.98 10.67 -9.66
N GLN A 478 22.89 10.72 -10.43
CA GLN A 478 22.36 9.58 -11.20
C GLN A 478 23.40 9.02 -12.16
N LYS A 479 24.12 9.91 -12.86
CA LYS A 479 25.22 9.51 -13.74
C LYS A 479 26.32 8.77 -12.98
N ALA A 480 26.78 9.32 -11.86
CA ALA A 480 27.83 8.70 -11.04
C ALA A 480 27.41 7.33 -10.47
N VAL A 481 26.14 7.20 -10.03
CA VAL A 481 25.57 5.91 -9.61
C VAL A 481 25.55 4.92 -10.78
N GLY A 482 25.10 5.36 -11.96
CA GLY A 482 25.07 4.53 -13.16
C GLY A 482 26.46 4.05 -13.60
N GLU A 483 27.47 4.91 -13.52
CA GLU A 483 28.87 4.58 -13.78
C GLU A 483 29.41 3.56 -12.77
N LEU A 484 29.10 3.72 -11.48
CA LEU A 484 29.48 2.78 -10.43
C LEU A 484 28.87 1.38 -10.66
N ILE A 485 27.64 1.31 -11.19
CA ILE A 485 26.95 0.03 -11.47
C ILE A 485 27.49 -0.66 -12.74
N GLY A 486 28.02 0.09 -13.72
CA GLY A 486 28.64 -0.46 -14.93
C GLY A 486 28.13 0.10 -16.26
N GLY A 487 27.34 1.18 -16.27
CA GLY A 487 26.95 1.95 -17.46
C GLY A 487 26.06 1.26 -18.51
N LYS A 488 25.90 -0.06 -18.47
CA LYS A 488 25.03 -0.88 -19.34
C LYS A 488 24.45 -2.06 -18.58
N GLY A 489 23.43 -2.71 -19.13
CA GLY A 489 22.80 -3.90 -18.58
C GLY A 489 21.40 -3.62 -18.02
N ILE A 490 20.80 -4.65 -17.43
CA ILE A 490 19.37 -4.65 -17.11
C ILE A 490 18.93 -3.50 -16.18
N TYR A 491 19.81 -3.03 -15.29
CA TYR A 491 19.53 -1.86 -14.45
C TYR A 491 19.22 -0.63 -15.30
N HIS A 492 20.08 -0.36 -16.30
CA HIS A 492 19.97 0.82 -17.17
C HIS A 492 18.79 0.69 -18.14
N ASP A 493 18.55 -0.53 -18.65
CA ASP A 493 17.44 -0.83 -19.55
C ASP A 493 16.10 -0.57 -18.84
N VAL A 494 15.92 -1.12 -17.64
CA VAL A 494 14.70 -0.92 -16.84
C VAL A 494 14.58 0.54 -16.39
N GLN A 495 15.67 1.19 -15.97
CA GLN A 495 15.64 2.61 -15.59
C GLN A 495 15.15 3.49 -16.75
N THR A 496 15.68 3.27 -17.95
CA THR A 496 15.28 3.99 -19.16
C THR A 496 13.81 3.71 -19.50
N ALA A 497 13.40 2.44 -19.48
CA ALA A 497 12.03 2.06 -19.78
C ALA A 497 11.03 2.67 -18.79
N MET A 498 11.36 2.70 -17.49
CA MET A 498 10.53 3.32 -16.45
C MET A 498 10.38 4.84 -16.66
N GLN A 499 11.43 5.53 -17.10
CA GLN A 499 11.35 6.96 -17.43
C GLN A 499 10.38 7.22 -18.58
N CYS A 500 10.42 6.40 -19.63
CA CYS A 500 9.46 6.49 -20.73
C CYS A 500 8.04 6.12 -20.28
N ALA A 501 7.87 5.05 -19.49
CA ALA A 501 6.56 4.65 -18.95
C ALA A 501 5.93 5.78 -18.12
N SER A 502 6.72 6.44 -17.25
CA SER A 502 6.26 7.58 -16.44
C SER A 502 5.73 8.73 -17.30
N LYS A 503 6.38 9.06 -18.43
CA LYS A 503 5.88 10.09 -19.36
C LYS A 503 4.49 9.73 -19.91
N LEU A 504 4.31 8.47 -20.29
CA LEU A 504 3.04 7.98 -20.82
C LEU A 504 1.91 8.05 -19.78
N GLU A 505 2.21 7.72 -18.52
CA GLU A 505 1.27 7.87 -17.41
C GLU A 505 0.84 9.32 -17.17
N ASP A 506 1.74 10.27 -17.40
CA ASP A 506 1.49 11.71 -17.32
C ASP A 506 0.89 12.29 -18.62
N PHE A 507 0.34 11.42 -19.48
CA PHE A 507 -0.27 11.78 -20.76
C PHE A 507 0.66 12.60 -21.68
N MET A 508 1.97 12.30 -21.61
CA MET A 508 2.98 12.85 -22.51
C MET A 508 3.44 11.77 -23.48
N PRO A 509 2.98 11.80 -24.75
CA PRO A 509 3.48 10.90 -25.79
C PRO A 509 5.00 10.96 -25.92
N LEU A 510 5.62 9.82 -26.23
CA LEU A 510 7.06 9.71 -26.40
C LEU A 510 7.53 10.50 -27.63
N SER A 511 8.63 11.22 -27.49
CA SER A 511 9.28 11.93 -28.60
C SER A 511 10.17 10.99 -29.43
N GLU A 512 10.65 11.45 -30.59
CA GLU A 512 11.66 10.68 -31.34
C GLU A 512 12.98 10.51 -30.58
N ASP A 513 13.35 11.45 -29.71
CA ASP A 513 14.53 11.29 -28.84
C ASP A 513 14.31 10.18 -27.80
N ASP A 514 13.08 10.05 -27.28
CA ASP A 514 12.70 8.94 -26.41
C ASP A 514 12.80 7.62 -27.16
N PHE A 515 12.25 7.53 -28.37
CA PHE A 515 12.37 6.33 -29.19
C PHE A 515 13.82 6.04 -29.60
N ALA A 516 14.63 7.05 -29.89
CA ALA A 516 16.06 6.89 -30.17
C ALA A 516 16.79 6.28 -28.96
N THR A 517 16.47 6.73 -27.75
CA THR A 517 17.00 6.17 -26.51
C THR A 517 16.54 4.73 -26.30
N LEU A 518 15.25 4.44 -26.50
CA LEU A 518 14.71 3.07 -26.39
C LEU A 518 15.32 2.09 -27.40
N ARG A 519 15.65 2.55 -28.62
CA ARG A 519 16.34 1.74 -29.64
C ARG A 519 17.79 1.39 -29.25
N THR A 520 18.35 2.00 -28.20
CA THR A 520 19.67 1.63 -27.66
C THR A 520 19.62 0.44 -26.70
N ILE A 521 18.43 0.10 -26.18
CA ILE A 521 18.23 -1.04 -25.30
C ILE A 521 18.31 -2.32 -26.13
N GLU A 522 19.17 -3.26 -25.73
CA GLU A 522 19.39 -4.50 -26.49
C GLU A 522 18.14 -5.40 -26.53
N ASN A 523 17.37 -5.43 -25.45
CA ASN A 523 16.16 -6.24 -25.38
C ASN A 523 14.97 -5.54 -26.08
N PRO A 524 14.41 -6.14 -27.15
CA PRO A 524 13.33 -5.51 -27.92
C PRO A 524 12.00 -5.40 -27.17
N TYR A 525 11.83 -6.13 -26.05
CA TYR A 525 10.63 -6.08 -25.22
C TYR A 525 10.24 -4.64 -24.85
N PHE A 526 11.20 -3.85 -24.36
CA PHE A 526 10.92 -2.51 -23.87
C PHE A 526 10.46 -1.58 -24.99
N LEU A 527 11.15 -1.60 -26.13
CA LEU A 527 10.78 -0.80 -27.30
C LEU A 527 9.38 -1.16 -27.80
N ASN A 528 9.08 -2.46 -27.94
CA ASN A 528 7.79 -2.93 -28.43
C ASN A 528 6.65 -2.51 -27.49
N GLN A 529 6.79 -2.77 -26.19
CA GLN A 529 5.76 -2.47 -25.21
C GLN A 529 5.52 -0.96 -25.06
N LEU A 530 6.58 -0.15 -24.98
CA LEU A 530 6.43 1.31 -24.88
C LEU A 530 5.88 1.93 -26.16
N THR A 531 6.16 1.34 -27.33
CA THR A 531 5.52 1.74 -28.60
C THR A 531 4.02 1.45 -28.57
N ALA A 532 3.62 0.27 -28.08
CA ALA A 532 2.21 -0.09 -27.92
C ALA A 532 1.50 0.84 -26.93
N MET A 533 2.07 1.05 -25.73
CA MET A 533 1.54 1.98 -24.73
C MET A 533 1.43 3.42 -25.26
N ASN A 534 2.41 3.90 -26.02
CA ASN A 534 2.35 5.21 -26.66
C ASN A 534 1.22 5.30 -27.69
N THR A 535 1.01 4.24 -28.46
CA THR A 535 -0.09 4.16 -29.44
C THR A 535 -1.45 4.19 -28.74
N GLU A 536 -1.62 3.43 -27.66
CA GLU A 536 -2.82 3.44 -26.83
C GLU A 536 -3.07 4.81 -26.21
N LEU A 537 -2.03 5.47 -25.70
CA LEU A 537 -2.13 6.82 -25.17
C LEU A 537 -2.61 7.82 -26.23
N LEU A 538 -2.04 7.77 -27.44
CA LEU A 538 -2.45 8.65 -28.54
C LEU A 538 -3.93 8.44 -28.91
N GLN A 539 -4.39 7.19 -28.94
CA GLN A 539 -5.80 6.86 -29.15
C GLN A 539 -6.67 7.43 -28.03
N LYS A 540 -6.26 7.24 -26.77
CA LYS A 540 -6.97 7.76 -25.59
C LYS A 540 -7.06 9.28 -25.60
N ILE A 541 -6.00 9.98 -25.96
CA ILE A 541 -6.00 11.44 -26.10
C ILE A 541 -7.02 11.88 -27.16
N GLU A 542 -7.09 11.17 -28.30
CA GLU A 542 -8.07 11.47 -29.35
C GLU A 542 -9.52 11.17 -28.93
N GLU A 543 -9.74 10.10 -28.17
CA GLU A 543 -11.05 9.80 -27.57
C GLU A 543 -11.46 10.85 -26.53
N ASN A 544 -10.52 11.30 -25.72
CA ASN A 544 -10.75 12.31 -24.68
C ASN A 544 -11.22 13.65 -25.28
N LYS A 545 -10.77 14.02 -26.48
CA LYS A 545 -11.28 15.20 -27.22
C LYS A 545 -12.77 15.12 -27.55
N LYS A 546 -13.36 13.91 -27.56
CA LYS A 546 -14.80 13.69 -27.87
C LYS A 546 -15.68 13.75 -26.62
N LYS A 547 -15.09 13.65 -25.42
CA LYS A 547 -15.85 13.68 -24.15
C LYS A 547 -16.37 15.08 -23.86
N ARG A 548 -17.54 15.15 -23.22
CA ARG A 548 -18.25 16.39 -22.88
C ARG A 548 -18.77 16.39 -21.43
N SER A 549 -18.38 15.40 -20.64
CA SER A 549 -18.81 15.21 -19.24
C SER A 549 -18.04 16.07 -18.23
N PHE A 550 -17.23 17.02 -18.72
CA PHE A 550 -16.44 17.95 -17.92
C PHE A 550 -16.63 19.38 -18.47
N MET A 551 -16.47 20.36 -17.59
CA MET A 551 -16.54 21.78 -17.95
C MET A 551 -15.31 22.49 -17.41
N VAL A 552 -14.54 23.12 -18.30
CA VAL A 552 -13.43 23.99 -17.90
C VAL A 552 -14.00 25.36 -17.57
N ARG A 553 -13.68 25.87 -16.38
CA ARG A 553 -14.07 27.19 -15.89
C ARG A 553 -12.82 28.07 -15.82
N THR A 554 -12.98 29.33 -16.17
CA THR A 554 -11.96 30.37 -16.00
C THR A 554 -12.49 31.42 -15.03
N LEU A 555 -11.56 32.06 -14.32
CA LEU A 555 -11.87 33.20 -13.44
C LEU A 555 -11.54 34.50 -14.18
N PRO A 556 -12.29 35.59 -13.93
CA PRO A 556 -11.90 36.92 -14.41
C PRO A 556 -10.49 37.29 -13.94
N GLU A 557 -9.74 37.99 -14.80
CA GLU A 557 -8.33 38.36 -14.53
C GLU A 557 -8.18 39.29 -13.31
N ASP A 558 -9.23 40.02 -12.93
CA ASP A 558 -9.26 41.02 -11.87
C ASP A 558 -9.84 40.51 -10.54
N VAL A 559 -10.13 39.21 -10.42
CA VAL A 559 -10.57 38.61 -9.15
C VAL A 559 -9.47 38.76 -8.10
N LYS A 560 -9.81 39.44 -7.01
CA LYS A 560 -8.92 39.60 -5.85
C LYS A 560 -8.83 38.30 -5.05
N ASP A 561 -7.69 38.10 -4.40
CA ASP A 561 -7.40 36.91 -3.58
C ASP A 561 -8.46 36.62 -2.51
N ASP A 562 -9.02 37.65 -1.88
CA ASP A 562 -10.04 37.53 -0.82
C ASP A 562 -11.40 37.03 -1.34
N ALA A 563 -11.71 37.31 -2.61
CA ALA A 563 -12.94 36.92 -3.31
C ALA A 563 -12.78 35.68 -4.23
N LEU A 564 -11.57 35.10 -4.27
CA LEU A 564 -11.20 34.08 -5.25
C LEU A 564 -12.04 32.79 -5.11
N PHE A 565 -12.27 32.34 -3.88
CA PHE A 565 -13.06 31.14 -3.64
C PHE A 565 -14.55 31.36 -3.90
N GLU A 566 -15.08 32.52 -3.49
CA GLU A 566 -16.45 32.91 -3.77
C GLU A 566 -16.71 32.90 -5.28
N ALA A 567 -15.80 33.44 -6.09
CA ALA A 567 -15.91 33.43 -7.56
C ALA A 567 -15.97 32.00 -8.16
N ILE A 568 -15.31 31.02 -7.54
CA ILE A 568 -15.32 29.61 -7.99
C ILE A 568 -16.66 28.93 -7.69
N VAL A 569 -17.24 29.19 -6.51
CA VAL A 569 -18.38 28.41 -5.98
C VAL A 569 -19.74 29.11 -6.14
N ASP A 570 -19.76 30.44 -6.27
CA ASP A 570 -20.97 31.24 -6.49
C ASP A 570 -21.84 30.79 -7.66
N PRO A 571 -21.29 30.33 -8.81
CA PRO A 571 -22.09 29.77 -9.90
C PRO A 571 -22.94 28.55 -9.50
N PHE A 572 -22.69 27.95 -8.35
CA PHE A 572 -23.33 26.73 -7.85
C PHE A 572 -24.19 26.95 -6.60
N LYS A 573 -24.45 28.21 -6.20
CA LYS A 573 -25.39 28.53 -5.11
C LYS A 573 -26.73 27.83 -5.31
N GLY A 574 -27.30 27.32 -4.21
CA GLY A 574 -28.52 26.50 -4.23
C GLY A 574 -28.26 24.99 -4.40
N LYS A 575 -27.02 24.57 -4.71
CA LYS A 575 -26.60 23.17 -4.78
C LYS A 575 -25.59 22.84 -3.69
N VAL A 576 -25.47 21.56 -3.37
CA VAL A 576 -24.37 21.06 -2.53
C VAL A 576 -23.11 20.95 -3.40
N VAL A 577 -21.95 21.36 -2.90
CA VAL A 577 -20.70 21.35 -3.67
C VAL A 577 -19.65 20.50 -2.98
N LEU A 578 -19.09 19.52 -3.68
CA LEU A 578 -17.83 18.86 -3.29
C LEU A 578 -16.67 19.57 -3.99
N VAL A 579 -15.80 20.22 -3.23
CA VAL A 579 -14.56 20.79 -3.75
C VAL A 579 -13.42 19.81 -3.51
N ASP A 580 -12.69 19.45 -4.57
CA ASP A 580 -11.51 18.57 -4.57
C ASP A 580 -10.28 19.36 -5.04
N PHE A 581 -9.39 19.68 -4.11
CA PHE A 581 -8.06 20.23 -4.41
C PHE A 581 -7.13 19.09 -4.79
N TRP A 582 -6.65 19.07 -6.04
CA TRP A 582 -5.89 17.97 -6.60
C TRP A 582 -4.71 18.43 -7.46
N ALA A 583 -3.91 17.47 -7.93
CA ALA A 583 -2.84 17.72 -8.91
C ALA A 583 -2.65 16.51 -9.83
N THR A 584 -2.15 16.73 -11.06
CA THR A 584 -1.97 15.66 -12.06
C THR A 584 -1.00 14.56 -11.61
N TRP A 585 0.03 14.92 -10.86
CA TRP A 585 1.03 14.01 -10.30
C TRP A 585 0.56 13.29 -9.02
N CYS A 586 -0.59 13.66 -8.45
CA CYS A 586 -1.06 13.15 -7.17
C CYS A 586 -1.67 11.75 -7.30
N GLY A 587 -0.90 10.72 -6.96
CA GLY A 587 -1.35 9.31 -6.92
C GLY A 587 -2.63 9.09 -6.09
N PRO A 588 -2.70 9.55 -4.82
CA PRO A 588 -3.90 9.41 -3.99
C PRO A 588 -5.14 10.10 -4.58
N CYS A 589 -4.98 11.23 -5.27
CA CYS A 589 -6.07 11.94 -5.94
C CYS A 589 -6.66 11.09 -7.09
N LYS A 590 -5.79 10.55 -7.96
CA LYS A 590 -6.18 9.66 -9.06
C LYS A 590 -6.92 8.41 -8.56
N MET A 591 -6.45 7.83 -7.45
CA MET A 591 -7.10 6.70 -6.79
C MET A 591 -8.48 7.07 -6.26
N ALA A 592 -8.59 8.18 -5.53
CA ALA A 592 -9.86 8.65 -4.95
C ALA A 592 -10.92 8.92 -6.02
N MET A 593 -10.54 9.56 -7.14
CA MET A 593 -11.44 9.81 -8.27
C MET A 593 -11.98 8.50 -8.88
N LYS A 594 -11.13 7.47 -9.03
CA LYS A 594 -11.56 6.14 -9.50
C LYS A 594 -12.53 5.48 -8.50
N MET A 595 -12.23 5.56 -7.21
CA MET A 595 -13.07 4.98 -6.14
C MET A 595 -14.41 5.70 -5.96
N MET A 596 -14.47 7.01 -6.22
CA MET A 596 -15.70 7.80 -6.11
C MET A 596 -16.62 7.65 -7.32
N LYS A 597 -16.16 7.08 -8.44
CA LYS A 597 -16.96 6.98 -9.67
C LYS A 597 -18.33 6.29 -9.45
N PRO A 598 -18.44 5.12 -8.80
CA PRO A 598 -19.74 4.50 -8.54
C PRO A 598 -20.66 5.34 -7.65
N MET A 599 -20.10 6.03 -6.64
CA MET A 599 -20.87 6.94 -5.78
C MET A 599 -21.41 8.13 -6.58
N LYS A 600 -20.62 8.70 -7.49
CA LYS A 600 -21.08 9.79 -8.36
C LYS A 600 -22.18 9.34 -9.32
N GLU A 601 -22.10 8.11 -9.83
CA GLU A 601 -23.14 7.50 -10.65
C GLU A 601 -24.44 7.28 -9.85
N GLU A 602 -24.34 6.81 -8.60
CA GLU A 602 -25.50 6.66 -7.70
C GLU A 602 -26.16 8.00 -7.33
N LEU A 603 -25.35 9.06 -7.18
CA LEU A 603 -25.81 10.39 -6.78
C LEU A 603 -26.11 11.32 -7.95
N ILE A 604 -26.12 10.82 -9.19
CA ILE A 604 -26.21 11.64 -10.40
C ILE A 604 -27.47 12.52 -10.47
N ASP A 605 -28.59 12.04 -9.90
CA ASP A 605 -29.88 12.72 -9.89
C ASP A 605 -30.06 13.66 -8.67
N LYS A 606 -29.01 13.88 -7.88
CA LYS A 606 -29.04 14.81 -6.74
C LYS A 606 -28.46 16.17 -7.13
N ASP A 607 -28.90 17.23 -6.44
CA ASP A 607 -28.36 18.59 -6.59
C ASP A 607 -26.96 18.73 -5.97
N ILE A 608 -26.00 17.98 -6.51
CA ILE A 608 -24.59 17.98 -6.13
C ILE A 608 -23.75 18.43 -7.32
N VAL A 609 -22.81 19.33 -7.07
CA VAL A 609 -21.77 19.75 -8.02
C VAL A 609 -20.41 19.28 -7.53
N TYR A 610 -19.60 18.75 -8.44
CA TYR A 610 -18.22 18.35 -8.15
C TYR A 610 -17.28 19.38 -8.78
N VAL A 611 -16.55 20.13 -7.95
CA VAL A 611 -15.59 21.16 -8.37
C VAL A 611 -14.17 20.68 -8.09
N PHE A 612 -13.35 20.70 -9.13
CA PHE A 612 -11.95 20.28 -9.09
C PHE A 612 -11.05 21.49 -9.27
N ILE A 613 -10.12 21.69 -8.34
CA ILE A 613 -9.20 22.83 -8.35
C ILE A 613 -7.77 22.30 -8.37
N ALA A 614 -7.01 22.70 -9.39
CA ALA A 614 -5.58 22.42 -9.53
C ALA A 614 -4.78 23.72 -9.72
N GLY A 615 -3.49 23.70 -9.39
CA GLY A 615 -2.55 24.80 -9.67
C GLY A 615 -1.72 24.59 -10.93
N GLU A 616 -0.84 25.54 -11.27
CA GLU A 616 0.04 25.43 -12.46
C GLU A 616 1.11 24.34 -12.34
N ASN A 617 1.39 23.89 -11.11
CA ASN A 617 2.18 22.69 -10.85
C ASN A 617 1.55 21.39 -11.40
N SER A 618 0.32 21.48 -11.92
CA SER A 618 -0.24 20.52 -12.88
C SER A 618 -0.01 21.04 -14.29
N PRO A 619 0.91 20.45 -15.08
CA PRO A 619 1.19 20.88 -16.45
C PRO A 619 -0.09 20.91 -17.28
N GLU A 620 -0.32 22.00 -18.01
CA GLU A 620 -1.57 22.24 -18.72
C GLU A 620 -1.92 21.10 -19.71
N THR A 621 -0.95 20.62 -20.48
CA THR A 621 -1.15 19.50 -21.41
C THR A 621 -1.64 18.24 -20.70
N THR A 622 -0.97 17.84 -19.62
CA THR A 622 -1.37 16.67 -18.81
C THR A 622 -2.76 16.88 -18.20
N TRP A 623 -3.02 18.07 -17.64
CA TRP A 623 -4.30 18.41 -17.04
C TRP A 623 -5.45 18.32 -18.06
N ASN A 624 -5.30 18.96 -19.23
CA ASN A 624 -6.27 18.91 -20.33
C ASN A 624 -6.55 17.48 -20.83
N ASN A 625 -5.55 16.60 -20.78
CA ASN A 625 -5.71 15.21 -21.17
C ASN A 625 -6.33 14.32 -20.07
N MET A 626 -6.25 14.71 -18.79
CA MET A 626 -6.78 13.97 -17.64
C MET A 626 -8.24 14.33 -17.30
N ILE A 627 -8.59 15.62 -17.31
CA ILE A 627 -9.94 16.08 -16.92
C ILE A 627 -11.10 15.48 -17.73
N PRO A 628 -10.94 15.01 -18.98
CA PRO A 628 -12.05 14.39 -19.73
C PRO A 628 -12.61 13.13 -19.09
N ASP A 629 -11.83 12.45 -18.25
CA ASP A 629 -12.27 11.28 -17.46
C ASP A 629 -12.79 11.66 -16.07
N ILE A 630 -12.76 12.94 -15.71
CA ILE A 630 -13.12 13.42 -14.38
C ILE A 630 -14.39 14.27 -14.50
N HIS A 631 -15.55 13.68 -14.19
CA HIS A 631 -16.83 14.37 -14.34
C HIS A 631 -16.99 15.49 -13.30
N GLY A 632 -17.17 16.72 -13.77
CA GLY A 632 -17.35 17.89 -12.93
C GLY A 632 -16.90 19.20 -13.57
N GLU A 633 -16.73 20.20 -12.71
CA GLU A 633 -16.35 21.58 -13.01
C GLU A 633 -14.88 21.76 -12.65
N HIS A 634 -14.06 22.25 -13.58
CA HIS A 634 -12.61 22.21 -13.47
C HIS A 634 -11.98 23.59 -13.55
N TYR A 635 -11.14 23.90 -12.56
CA TYR A 635 -10.35 25.14 -12.49
C TYR A 635 -8.86 24.80 -12.44
N ARG A 636 -8.07 25.49 -13.28
CA ARG A 636 -6.61 25.51 -13.20
C ARG A 636 -6.16 26.92 -12.84
N LEU A 637 -5.78 27.10 -11.59
CA LEU A 637 -5.40 28.38 -11.00
C LEU A 637 -3.94 28.72 -11.30
N THR A 638 -3.65 30.02 -11.45
CA THR A 638 -2.27 30.52 -11.46
C THR A 638 -1.56 30.21 -10.14
N ASN A 639 -0.22 30.22 -10.11
CA ASN A 639 0.52 29.99 -8.87
C ASN A 639 0.13 30.95 -7.73
N ALA A 640 -0.14 32.23 -8.03
CA ALA A 640 -0.58 33.21 -7.04
C ALA A 640 -1.98 32.89 -6.49
N GLN A 641 -2.93 32.59 -7.37
CA GLN A 641 -4.30 32.19 -6.99
C GLN A 641 -4.31 30.89 -6.18
N TRP A 642 -3.51 29.90 -6.60
CA TRP A 642 -3.34 28.64 -5.87
C TRP A 642 -2.77 28.89 -4.47
N ALA A 643 -1.73 29.71 -4.34
CA ALA A 643 -1.15 30.06 -3.04
C ALA A 643 -2.16 30.75 -2.11
N ALA A 644 -2.92 31.72 -2.64
CA ALA A 644 -3.96 32.42 -1.87
C ALA A 644 -5.06 31.48 -1.36
N ILE A 645 -5.56 30.59 -2.21
CA ILE A 645 -6.57 29.59 -1.81
C ILE A 645 -6.00 28.57 -0.83
N CYS A 646 -4.77 28.10 -1.05
CA CYS A 646 -4.12 27.17 -0.13
C CYS A 646 -3.92 27.77 1.25
N ASP A 647 -3.63 29.08 1.34
CA ASP A 647 -3.52 29.78 2.62
C ASP A 647 -4.89 29.94 3.29
N LYS A 648 -5.92 30.41 2.55
CA LYS A 648 -7.30 30.60 3.05
C LYS A 648 -7.90 29.32 3.65
N PHE A 649 -7.63 28.14 3.06
CA PHE A 649 -8.20 26.85 3.49
C PHE A 649 -7.20 25.89 4.14
N GLU A 650 -6.00 26.38 4.44
CA GLU A 650 -4.88 25.61 4.99
C GLU A 650 -4.62 24.30 4.22
N VAL A 651 -4.65 24.34 2.89
CA VAL A 651 -4.38 23.19 2.03
C VAL A 651 -2.87 22.93 2.05
N ARG A 652 -2.44 22.08 2.99
CA ARG A 652 -1.03 21.67 3.16
C ARG A 652 -0.62 20.48 2.30
N GLY A 653 -1.57 19.84 1.63
CA GLY A 653 -1.35 18.69 0.75
C GLY A 653 -2.61 18.35 -0.04
N VAL A 654 -2.43 17.58 -1.11
CA VAL A 654 -3.52 17.09 -1.95
C VAL A 654 -3.63 15.55 -1.86
N PRO A 655 -4.84 14.96 -1.95
CA PRO A 655 -6.11 15.66 -2.11
C PRO A 655 -6.56 16.36 -0.82
N THR A 656 -7.28 17.47 -0.94
CA THR A 656 -8.03 18.07 0.16
C THR A 656 -9.48 18.26 -0.29
N TYR A 657 -10.43 17.87 0.54
CA TYR A 657 -11.86 17.91 0.23
C TYR A 657 -12.58 18.93 1.11
N LEU A 658 -13.49 19.70 0.51
CA LEU A 658 -14.50 20.50 1.22
C LEU A 658 -15.90 20.09 0.75
N VAL A 659 -16.87 20.07 1.67
CA VAL A 659 -18.30 20.02 1.31
C VAL A 659 -18.93 21.34 1.67
N LEU A 660 -19.63 21.94 0.72
CA LEU A 660 -20.44 23.14 0.91
C LEU A 660 -21.93 22.78 0.84
N ASP A 661 -22.72 23.35 1.73
CA ASP A 661 -24.18 23.27 1.66
C ASP A 661 -24.76 24.19 0.56
N ARG A 662 -26.10 24.19 0.43
CA ARG A 662 -26.81 25.01 -0.57
C ARG A 662 -26.62 26.52 -0.39
N ALA A 663 -26.29 26.99 0.81
CA ALA A 663 -26.00 28.40 1.09
C ALA A 663 -24.54 28.76 0.77
N GLY A 664 -23.71 27.78 0.39
CA GLY A 664 -22.28 27.95 0.15
C GLY A 664 -21.43 27.89 1.43
N LYS A 665 -22.00 27.48 2.56
CA LYS A 665 -21.27 27.35 3.82
C LYS A 665 -20.54 26.01 3.86
N GLN A 666 -19.27 26.03 4.28
CA GLN A 666 -18.48 24.81 4.48
C GLN A 666 -19.04 24.00 5.67
N THR A 667 -19.46 22.77 5.40
CA THR A 667 -19.99 21.82 6.41
C THR A 667 -19.00 20.71 6.74
N TYR A 668 -18.05 20.42 5.85
CA TYR A 668 -17.05 19.38 6.05
C TYR A 668 -15.69 19.75 5.42
N ARG A 669 -14.61 19.24 6.00
CA ARG A 669 -13.24 19.34 5.49
C ARG A 669 -12.45 18.08 5.80
N SER A 670 -11.67 17.60 4.84
CA SER A 670 -10.72 16.50 5.03
C SER A 670 -9.43 16.76 4.27
N VAL A 671 -8.29 16.58 4.93
CA VAL A 671 -6.97 16.48 4.28
C VAL A 671 -6.69 15.01 4.02
N GLY A 672 -6.41 14.66 2.76
CA GLY A 672 -6.40 13.28 2.30
C GLY A 672 -7.81 12.74 2.03
N PHE A 673 -7.87 11.59 1.34
CA PHE A 673 -9.12 10.94 0.98
C PHE A 673 -9.71 10.18 2.17
N PRO A 674 -10.91 10.56 2.69
CA PRO A 674 -11.50 9.95 3.88
C PRO A 674 -12.29 8.67 3.59
N GLY A 675 -12.25 8.17 2.34
CA GLY A 675 -13.05 7.04 1.87
C GLY A 675 -14.38 7.46 1.25
N THR A 676 -14.87 6.67 0.29
CA THR A 676 -16.08 6.95 -0.48
C THR A 676 -17.32 7.07 0.41
N ASP A 677 -17.48 6.20 1.41
CA ASP A 677 -18.66 6.21 2.30
C ASP A 677 -18.73 7.48 3.16
N THR A 678 -17.59 7.95 3.67
CA THR A 678 -17.51 9.20 4.41
C THR A 678 -17.92 10.38 3.53
N VAL A 679 -17.36 10.48 2.32
CA VAL A 679 -17.72 11.54 1.37
C VAL A 679 -19.21 11.50 1.03
N LYS A 680 -19.76 10.31 0.73
CA LYS A 680 -21.18 10.09 0.45
C LYS A 680 -22.05 10.56 1.62
N GLY A 681 -21.70 10.17 2.85
CA GLY A 681 -22.42 10.54 4.06
C GLY A 681 -22.49 12.05 4.26
N GLU A 682 -21.37 12.76 4.09
CA GLU A 682 -21.32 14.22 4.24
C GLU A 682 -22.10 14.96 3.14
N LEU A 683 -22.08 14.46 1.90
CA LEU A 683 -22.90 15.00 0.82
C LEU A 683 -24.41 14.84 1.09
N LEU A 684 -24.82 13.67 1.57
CA LEU A 684 -26.23 13.42 1.92
C LEU A 684 -26.68 14.25 3.12
N LYS A 685 -25.81 14.48 4.12
CA LYS A 685 -26.10 15.41 5.23
C LYS A 685 -26.30 16.83 4.72
N ALA A 686 -25.42 17.33 3.86
CA ALA A 686 -25.52 18.67 3.27
C ALA A 686 -26.75 18.84 2.36
N LEU A 687 -27.24 17.76 1.73
CA LEU A 687 -28.50 17.79 0.98
C LEU A 687 -29.73 17.90 1.88
N ASN A 688 -29.65 17.41 3.11
CA ASN A 688 -30.75 17.38 4.06
C ASN A 688 -30.78 18.57 5.02
N SER A 689 -29.71 19.38 5.09
CA SER A 689 -29.74 20.65 5.81
C SER A 689 -30.65 21.65 5.10
N SER A 690 -31.69 22.11 5.81
CA SER A 690 -32.60 23.17 5.36
C SER A 690 -31.82 24.48 5.17
N ALA A 691 -32.10 25.19 4.08
CA ALA A 691 -31.63 26.56 3.90
C ALA A 691 -32.49 27.46 4.79
N ASP A 692 -32.05 27.65 6.05
CA ASP A 692 -32.65 28.64 6.97
C ASP A 692 -32.22 30.06 6.61
#